data_AF-A0A1F4BKU7-F1
#
_entry.id   AF-A0A1F4BKU7-F1
#
_cell.length_a   1.000
_cell.length_b   1.000
_cell.length_c   1.000
_cell.angle_alpha   90.00
_cell.angle_beta   90.00
_cell.angle_gamma   90.00
#
_symmetry.space_group_name_H-M   'P 1'
#
loop_
_entity.id
_entity.type
_entity.pdbx_description
1 polymer ?
#
loop_
_entity_poly.entity_id
_entity_poly.type
_entity_poly.pdbx_seq_one_letter_code
_entity_poly.pdbx_strand_id
1 'polypeptide(L)'
;MMSPRDPRLGTASLLVVGKDVPRTDAVPKVTGAAQYVADLHLPGMLHAAVLRSPHPHARIVSLDVSAAAALPGVKSVVTGADTARRKWGAFRPDLYPLAIEKVRYVGDEVAAVAAADPETARAAVDRILVQYEVLPAALSLDQALAPGAPLVHDDTPGNVAHQFGFERGNVDAGFKAADVVVEGTWESARQWHTALETIGCVAKWDGGRVTMWCNTQTPFLARGRYSIALGVPESQVRVIQTEVGGGFGGKSGDDNASVICALLARTSGRPVKLIHTREEEFLASHPRMPMRYWVRLGFRKDGRVVAKEIKMWADNGAYTGKSQAILGAASVRHDALYKYPCVRGNSTLVYTNLVPTGAFRGFGNPSADWAVEQAWDLAAGKLGIDVLDLLRMNAVDPGDVSPHNHKITSCELKQCMDKAAALIRWKEKRKDHKPGHRINGPARENDEPTRGLGIGCSVHVNGRRSFGDWDGSSAIVRVNEDGRATIITGEGEIGQGNLTVLRQIAAEELGLAYDQVDITRPDTDLHPHSLGALASRLTYVAGNAVKNAATVAARQLLEAASEQMKRPVEDLTILNGEIGPRNGAETDFKAVGAVVRAHIYRPGGQPIIGVGTFDNPSEFPDHNRYGNESGAYNFAAQAAEVEVDPATGEVKLLEIAAVVDCGTVINPATAEGQVQGAVMQGIGLAMIEYFDWWNGQPTDPQLKDYPIPGAATMPKLHVAFADSYEPSGPFGAKGLGEIGLDAVPAAIANAIADACGVRVYELPITSEKIHRALHPERYAQEKLAAPAAPKGGTWARIAAGKPSGARPFSPEFVFAASVDEAVRWLAAGDSALVAGGMSHALRRERTGYPQAKRLVSIMRIPELNEFSIDARGVLRAGAAVRQQKFSEEARVRKHWHAIEDAMEAVGHTRIRHMLTVGGSIGPLIGGFDLPLALLALGGRVTVAGPAGRRTVTLEEAFQKRFARDEMAVAIEVDMPPARTGSRFFKYMARGVLEIPTVNTAAAVSLNADGTCAAARVTVGAVSWKPVVIDMIELAGQRLSEGVLRKSVQCVGAAVEPMSDVRGSAAYKREMAVEFAARALISAWKRAQKQ
;
A
#
# COMPACT_ATOMS: atom_id res chain seq x y z
N MET A 1 38.85 -19.71 16.74
CA MET A 1 39.27 -18.44 16.11
C MET A 1 39.96 -18.78 14.80
N MET A 2 39.30 -18.63 13.65
CA MET A 2 39.90 -18.85 12.33
C MET A 2 40.81 -17.66 11.99
N SER A 3 41.92 -17.95 11.29
CA SER A 3 42.91 -16.97 10.80
C SER A 3 42.23 -15.79 10.09
N PRO A 4 42.68 -14.54 10.31
CA PRO A 4 42.33 -13.44 9.42
C PRO A 4 42.78 -13.80 7.99
N ARG A 5 42.02 -13.35 6.99
CA ARG A 5 42.36 -13.49 5.56
C ARG A 5 43.82 -13.04 5.29
N ASP A 6 44.38 -13.54 4.19
CA ASP A 6 45.72 -13.24 3.69
C ASP A 6 46.05 -11.72 3.76
N PRO A 7 47.13 -11.30 4.43
CA PRO A 7 47.52 -9.89 4.58
C PRO A 7 47.76 -9.13 3.27
N ARG A 8 47.87 -9.82 2.12
CA ARG A 8 48.02 -9.18 0.79
C ARG A 8 46.69 -8.69 0.21
N LEU A 9 45.57 -9.15 0.75
CA LEU A 9 44.23 -8.60 0.50
C LEU A 9 43.95 -7.64 1.65
N GLY A 10 44.29 -6.37 1.49
CA GLY A 10 43.86 -5.34 2.44
C GLY A 10 42.33 -5.35 2.61
N THR A 11 41.80 -4.44 3.42
CA THR A 11 40.36 -4.18 3.54
C THR A 11 39.67 -3.76 2.21
N ALA A 12 40.37 -3.81 1.07
CA ALA A 12 39.87 -3.79 -0.29
C ALA A 12 39.97 -5.21 -0.91
N SER A 13 38.92 -5.89 -1.36
CA SER A 13 37.50 -5.58 -1.48
C SER A 13 36.77 -6.92 -1.56
N LEU A 14 35.62 -7.07 -0.87
CA LEU A 14 34.72 -8.22 -1.08
C LEU A 14 34.49 -8.43 -2.59
N LEU A 15 34.59 -9.67 -3.05
CA LEU A 15 34.56 -10.00 -4.48
C LEU A 15 33.14 -10.03 -5.02
N VAL A 16 32.21 -10.55 -4.22
CA VAL A 16 30.80 -10.76 -4.60
C VAL A 16 29.87 -9.92 -3.74
N VAL A 17 30.11 -9.85 -2.43
CA VAL A 17 29.32 -9.01 -1.52
C VAL A 17 29.59 -7.52 -1.81
N GLY A 18 28.54 -6.70 -1.80
CA GLY A 18 28.61 -5.28 -2.11
C GLY A 18 28.67 -4.97 -3.60
N LYS A 19 28.52 -5.98 -4.48
CA LYS A 19 28.46 -5.81 -5.93
C LYS A 19 27.03 -5.89 -6.44
N ASP A 20 26.73 -5.13 -7.48
CA ASP A 20 25.47 -5.22 -8.20
C ASP A 20 25.47 -6.45 -9.12
N VAL A 21 24.78 -7.48 -8.66
CA VAL A 21 24.51 -8.68 -9.46
C VAL A 21 23.02 -8.75 -9.84
N PRO A 22 22.66 -9.30 -11.02
CA PRO A 22 21.28 -9.49 -11.39
C PRO A 22 20.53 -10.38 -10.39
N ARG A 23 19.29 -10.00 -10.07
CA ARG A 23 18.42 -10.80 -9.20
C ARG A 23 18.21 -12.20 -9.78
N THR A 24 18.35 -13.20 -8.91
CA THR A 24 18.19 -14.63 -9.21
C THR A 24 16.88 -14.97 -9.92
N ASP A 25 15.80 -14.27 -9.56
CA ASP A 25 14.45 -14.52 -10.03
C ASP A 25 13.96 -13.49 -11.06
N ALA A 26 14.84 -12.64 -11.61
CA ALA A 26 14.46 -11.58 -12.53
C ALA A 26 13.90 -12.11 -13.86
N VAL A 27 14.64 -13.00 -14.52
CA VAL A 27 14.29 -13.54 -15.84
C VAL A 27 12.89 -14.18 -15.85
N PRO A 28 12.56 -15.14 -14.96
CA PRO A 28 11.22 -15.74 -14.99
C PRO A 28 10.10 -14.73 -14.70
N LYS A 29 10.36 -13.66 -13.93
CA LYS A 29 9.37 -12.61 -13.67
C LYS A 29 9.10 -11.73 -14.89
N VAL A 30 10.13 -11.33 -15.62
CA VAL A 30 9.97 -10.44 -16.79
C VAL A 30 9.47 -11.18 -18.04
N THR A 31 9.64 -12.50 -18.11
CA THR A 31 9.13 -13.34 -19.21
C THR A 31 7.74 -13.92 -18.94
N GLY A 32 7.22 -13.82 -17.72
CA GLY A 32 5.97 -14.47 -17.30
C GLY A 32 6.10 -15.98 -17.03
N ALA A 33 7.31 -16.50 -16.89
CA ALA A 33 7.55 -17.91 -16.58
C ALA A 33 7.47 -18.23 -15.07
N ALA A 34 7.58 -17.21 -14.20
CA ALA A 34 7.41 -17.34 -12.76
C ALA A 34 6.01 -17.91 -12.41
N GLN A 35 5.95 -18.93 -11.56
CA GLN A 35 4.72 -19.63 -11.21
C GLN A 35 4.21 -19.19 -9.83
N TYR A 36 3.15 -18.39 -9.81
CA TYR A 36 2.43 -17.99 -8.62
C TYR A 36 1.36 -19.04 -8.26
N VAL A 37 0.75 -18.94 -7.08
CA VAL A 37 -0.24 -19.94 -6.63
C VAL A 37 -1.46 -20.02 -7.57
N ALA A 38 -1.83 -18.90 -8.18
CA ALA A 38 -2.93 -18.83 -9.15
C ALA A 38 -2.62 -19.61 -10.44
N ASP A 39 -1.34 -19.75 -10.82
CA ASP A 39 -0.90 -20.36 -12.07
C ASP A 39 -0.82 -21.90 -11.99
N LEU A 40 -0.81 -22.45 -10.78
CA LEU A 40 -0.70 -23.89 -10.56
C LEU A 40 -1.93 -24.65 -11.04
N HIS A 41 -1.75 -25.75 -11.77
CA HIS A 41 -2.84 -26.63 -12.19
C HIS A 41 -2.52 -28.08 -11.87
N LEU A 42 -3.43 -28.75 -11.15
CA LEU A 42 -3.30 -30.17 -10.81
C LEU A 42 -4.44 -30.98 -11.47
N PRO A 43 -4.20 -32.26 -11.83
CA PRO A 43 -5.25 -33.10 -12.38
C PRO A 43 -6.48 -33.21 -11.45
N GLY A 44 -7.67 -32.97 -11.99
CA GLY A 44 -8.93 -33.06 -11.25
C GLY A 44 -9.15 -31.97 -10.20
N MET A 45 -8.35 -30.89 -10.24
CA MET A 45 -8.42 -29.77 -9.30
C MET A 45 -9.78 -29.08 -9.34
N LEU A 46 -10.29 -28.74 -8.16
CA LEU A 46 -11.52 -27.98 -7.94
C LEU A 46 -11.20 -26.53 -7.60
N HIS A 47 -12.20 -25.67 -7.74
CA HIS A 47 -12.13 -24.25 -7.39
C HIS A 47 -13.05 -23.96 -6.21
N ALA A 48 -12.54 -23.17 -5.26
CA ALA A 48 -13.24 -22.87 -4.03
C ALA A 48 -13.78 -21.44 -3.97
N ALA A 49 -14.87 -21.26 -3.21
CA ALA A 49 -15.45 -19.98 -2.85
C ALA A 49 -15.92 -20.03 -1.37
N VAL A 50 -15.91 -18.88 -0.69
CA VAL A 50 -16.22 -18.78 0.74
C VAL A 50 -17.47 -17.91 0.95
N LEU A 51 -18.42 -18.41 1.73
CA LEU A 51 -19.52 -17.62 2.26
C LEU A 51 -19.03 -16.84 3.48
N ARG A 52 -19.23 -15.53 3.48
CA ARG A 52 -18.80 -14.63 4.54
C ARG A 52 -19.98 -13.92 5.19
N SER A 53 -19.82 -13.56 6.46
CA SER A 53 -20.82 -12.83 7.23
C SER A 53 -21.09 -11.46 6.61
N PRO A 54 -22.36 -11.08 6.37
CA PRO A 54 -22.73 -9.72 6.02
C PRO A 54 -22.94 -8.82 7.26
N HIS A 55 -22.80 -9.36 8.47
CA HIS A 55 -23.11 -8.67 9.72
C HIS A 55 -21.84 -8.45 10.58
N PRO A 56 -21.70 -7.28 11.21
CA PRO A 56 -20.59 -7.01 12.11
C PRO A 56 -20.67 -7.84 13.39
N HIS A 57 -21.87 -8.21 13.83
CA HIS A 57 -22.06 -9.08 14.98
C HIS A 57 -23.40 -9.82 14.86
N ALA A 58 -23.38 -11.15 14.86
CA ALA A 58 -24.61 -11.94 14.83
C ALA A 58 -24.39 -13.36 15.37
N ARG A 59 -25.46 -13.95 15.92
CA ARG A 59 -25.54 -15.38 16.21
C ARG A 59 -26.04 -16.14 14.99
N ILE A 60 -25.39 -17.25 14.66
CA ILE A 60 -25.83 -18.19 13.63
C ILE A 60 -26.92 -19.07 14.26
N VAL A 61 -28.17 -18.85 13.86
CA VAL A 61 -29.33 -19.62 14.35
C VAL A 61 -29.45 -20.94 13.62
N SER A 62 -29.31 -20.91 12.30
CA SER A 62 -29.34 -22.10 11.43
C SER A 62 -28.52 -21.87 10.16
N LEU A 63 -28.03 -22.95 9.57
CA LEU A 63 -27.21 -22.96 8.35
C LEU A 63 -27.64 -24.15 7.48
N ASP A 64 -28.25 -23.88 6.33
CA ASP A 64 -28.69 -24.87 5.35
C ASP A 64 -27.84 -24.79 4.08
N VAL A 65 -27.14 -25.89 3.79
CA VAL A 65 -26.25 -26.05 2.64
C VAL A 65 -26.83 -26.95 1.54
N SER A 66 -28.05 -27.46 1.72
CA SER A 66 -28.64 -28.50 0.86
C SER A 66 -28.72 -28.08 -0.61
N ALA A 67 -29.18 -26.86 -0.89
CA ALA A 67 -29.29 -26.32 -2.25
C ALA A 67 -27.92 -26.09 -2.91
N ALA A 68 -26.89 -25.74 -2.13
CA ALA A 68 -25.53 -25.60 -2.62
C ALA A 68 -24.92 -26.98 -2.94
N ALA A 69 -25.08 -27.94 -2.04
CA ALA A 69 -24.57 -29.31 -2.20
C ALA A 69 -25.22 -30.05 -3.39
N ALA A 70 -26.49 -29.77 -3.69
CA ALA A 70 -27.22 -30.37 -4.81
C ALA A 70 -26.87 -29.76 -6.18
N LEU A 71 -26.14 -28.64 -6.23
CA LEU A 71 -25.83 -27.97 -7.50
C LEU A 71 -24.86 -28.82 -8.34
N PRO A 72 -25.17 -29.12 -9.62
CA PRO A 72 -24.27 -29.85 -10.50
C PRO A 72 -22.88 -29.17 -10.58
N GLY A 73 -21.83 -29.97 -10.43
CA GLY A 73 -20.44 -29.50 -10.42
C GLY A 73 -19.86 -29.25 -9.02
N VAL A 74 -20.69 -29.08 -7.99
CA VAL A 74 -20.24 -29.02 -6.60
C VAL A 74 -19.78 -30.41 -6.13
N LYS A 75 -18.67 -30.45 -5.40
CA LYS A 75 -18.07 -31.69 -4.88
C LYS A 75 -17.87 -31.69 -3.37
N SER A 76 -17.85 -30.52 -2.75
CA SER A 76 -17.80 -30.41 -1.29
C SER A 76 -18.39 -29.08 -0.85
N VAL A 77 -19.09 -29.11 0.29
CA VAL A 77 -19.45 -27.94 1.08
C VAL A 77 -18.98 -28.21 2.50
N VAL A 78 -18.32 -27.23 3.15
CA VAL A 78 -17.84 -27.34 4.53
C VAL A 78 -18.37 -26.17 5.36
N THR A 79 -18.58 -26.43 6.65
CA THR A 79 -19.11 -25.50 7.65
C THR A 79 -18.26 -25.59 8.93
N GLY A 80 -18.59 -24.79 9.95
CA GLY A 80 -17.96 -24.91 11.27
C GLY A 80 -17.99 -26.33 11.86
N ALA A 81 -18.98 -27.16 11.48
CA ALA A 81 -19.11 -28.55 11.93
C ALA A 81 -18.04 -29.49 11.35
N ASP A 82 -17.48 -29.15 10.18
CA ASP A 82 -16.46 -29.95 9.48
C ASP A 82 -15.03 -29.61 9.92
N THR A 83 -14.89 -28.61 10.80
CA THR A 83 -13.60 -28.21 11.38
C THR A 83 -13.24 -29.11 12.58
N ALA A 84 -12.00 -29.01 13.06
CA ALA A 84 -11.60 -29.61 14.33
C ALA A 84 -12.30 -28.99 15.56
N ARG A 85 -13.17 -27.98 15.37
CA ARG A 85 -13.84 -27.19 16.41
C ARG A 85 -12.87 -26.67 17.48
N ARG A 86 -11.66 -26.32 17.04
CA ARG A 86 -10.56 -25.84 17.87
C ARG A 86 -10.23 -24.40 17.50
N LYS A 87 -10.15 -23.53 18.51
CA LYS A 87 -9.64 -22.16 18.33
C LYS A 87 -8.14 -22.19 18.03
N TRP A 88 -7.70 -21.34 17.11
CA TRP A 88 -6.31 -21.19 16.71
C TRP A 88 -5.93 -19.70 16.59
N GLY A 89 -4.64 -19.42 16.43
CA GLY A 89 -4.10 -18.06 16.35
C GLY A 89 -2.60 -18.03 16.69
N ALA A 90 -1.89 -16.97 16.31
CA ALA A 90 -0.43 -16.91 16.48
C ALA A 90 0.02 -16.71 17.95
N PHE A 91 -0.67 -15.84 18.70
CA PHE A 91 -0.36 -15.58 20.12
C PHE A 91 -1.52 -15.87 21.06
N ARG A 92 -2.76 -15.67 20.60
CA ARG A 92 -3.99 -15.97 21.34
C ARG A 92 -4.90 -16.85 20.46
N PRO A 93 -5.34 -18.03 20.93
CA PRO A 93 -6.26 -18.86 20.18
C PRO A 93 -7.70 -18.37 20.36
N ASP A 94 -8.14 -17.48 19.48
CA ASP A 94 -9.49 -16.89 19.52
C ASP A 94 -10.30 -17.06 18.22
N LEU A 95 -9.70 -17.61 17.15
CA LEU A 95 -10.29 -17.76 15.82
C LEU A 95 -10.65 -19.22 15.51
N TYR A 96 -11.76 -19.46 14.80
CA TYR A 96 -12.05 -20.75 14.16
C TYR A 96 -11.81 -20.68 12.64
N PRO A 97 -11.51 -21.80 11.96
CA PRO A 97 -11.39 -21.81 10.50
C PRO A 97 -12.66 -21.38 9.75
N LEU A 98 -13.81 -21.74 10.32
CA LEU A 98 -15.15 -21.32 9.90
C LEU A 98 -15.94 -21.03 11.19
N ALA A 99 -16.73 -19.95 11.18
CA ALA A 99 -17.46 -19.44 12.32
C ALA A 99 -18.35 -20.52 12.96
N ILE A 100 -18.27 -20.60 14.28
CA ILE A 100 -19.10 -21.46 15.13
C ILE A 100 -19.89 -20.55 16.06
N GLU A 101 -21.21 -20.77 16.12
CA GLU A 101 -22.20 -20.05 16.93
C GLU A 101 -22.38 -18.57 16.61
N LYS A 102 -21.30 -17.81 16.41
CA LYS A 102 -21.33 -16.36 16.18
C LYS A 102 -20.31 -15.91 15.14
N VAL A 103 -20.72 -14.90 14.38
CA VAL A 103 -19.86 -14.09 13.51
C VAL A 103 -19.56 -12.75 14.19
N ARG A 104 -18.31 -12.27 14.06
CA ARG A 104 -17.80 -11.15 14.87
C ARG A 104 -17.38 -9.92 14.07
N TYR A 105 -17.44 -9.98 12.74
CA TYR A 105 -17.23 -8.83 11.87
C TYR A 105 -17.81 -9.11 10.47
N VAL A 106 -17.97 -8.07 9.65
CA VAL A 106 -18.35 -8.25 8.25
C VAL A 106 -17.17 -8.82 7.47
N GLY A 107 -17.35 -10.02 6.90
CA GLY A 107 -16.26 -10.77 6.26
C GLY A 107 -15.90 -12.09 6.95
N ASP A 108 -16.37 -12.32 8.19
CA ASP A 108 -16.10 -13.55 8.96
C ASP A 108 -16.51 -14.80 8.17
N GLU A 109 -15.66 -15.83 8.08
CA GLU A 109 -15.93 -17.01 7.24
C GLU A 109 -17.01 -17.91 7.86
N VAL A 110 -18.07 -18.26 7.12
CA VAL A 110 -19.21 -19.03 7.65
C VAL A 110 -19.25 -20.44 7.08
N ALA A 111 -19.07 -20.56 5.76
CA ALA A 111 -19.07 -21.83 5.04
C ALA A 111 -18.20 -21.70 3.79
N ALA A 112 -17.80 -22.81 3.17
CA ALA A 112 -17.07 -22.78 1.91
C ALA A 112 -17.47 -23.93 0.99
N VAL A 113 -17.32 -23.73 -0.32
CA VAL A 113 -17.68 -24.69 -1.36
C VAL A 113 -16.48 -24.96 -2.26
N ALA A 114 -16.33 -26.22 -2.72
CA ALA A 114 -15.45 -26.58 -3.84
C ALA A 114 -16.27 -27.18 -5.00
N ALA A 115 -16.05 -26.67 -6.20
CA ALA A 115 -16.74 -27.08 -7.42
C ALA A 115 -15.78 -27.27 -8.62
N ALA A 116 -16.30 -27.78 -9.72
CA ALA A 116 -15.52 -28.07 -10.94
C ALA A 116 -14.89 -26.82 -11.58
N ASP A 117 -15.48 -25.64 -11.37
CA ASP A 117 -15.05 -24.36 -11.93
C ASP A 117 -15.38 -23.19 -10.96
N PRO A 118 -14.69 -22.03 -11.10
CA PRO A 118 -14.90 -20.88 -10.23
C PRO A 118 -16.34 -20.34 -10.23
N GLU A 119 -17.00 -20.36 -11.39
CA GLU A 119 -18.36 -19.87 -11.58
C GLU A 119 -19.37 -20.69 -10.77
N THR A 120 -19.26 -22.02 -10.83
CA THR A 120 -20.10 -22.95 -10.08
C THR A 120 -19.87 -22.83 -8.58
N ALA A 121 -18.62 -22.65 -8.14
CA ALA A 121 -18.29 -22.46 -6.73
C ALA A 121 -18.98 -21.22 -6.15
N ARG A 122 -18.91 -20.09 -6.87
CA ARG A 122 -19.59 -18.83 -6.47
C ARG A 122 -21.11 -18.99 -6.48
N ALA A 123 -21.66 -19.61 -7.53
CA ALA A 123 -23.09 -19.85 -7.64
C ALA A 123 -23.62 -20.77 -6.52
N ALA A 124 -22.80 -21.70 -6.03
CA ALA A 124 -23.14 -22.57 -4.93
C ALA A 124 -23.14 -21.82 -3.59
N VAL A 125 -22.16 -20.95 -3.34
CA VAL A 125 -22.13 -20.10 -2.14
C VAL A 125 -23.41 -19.25 -2.02
N ASP A 126 -23.89 -18.68 -3.13
CA ASP A 126 -25.15 -17.91 -3.18
C ASP A 126 -26.41 -18.73 -2.81
N ARG A 127 -26.33 -20.06 -2.77
CA ARG A 127 -27.44 -20.96 -2.45
C ARG A 127 -27.42 -21.45 -1.00
N ILE A 128 -26.41 -21.10 -0.23
CA ILE A 128 -26.35 -21.41 1.20
C ILE A 128 -27.27 -20.44 1.94
N LEU A 129 -28.19 -20.97 2.74
CA LEU A 129 -29.12 -20.17 3.53
C LEU A 129 -28.62 -20.11 4.97
N VAL A 130 -28.41 -18.90 5.48
CA VAL A 130 -28.00 -18.67 6.86
C VAL A 130 -29.04 -17.80 7.55
N GLN A 131 -29.53 -18.27 8.69
CA GLN A 131 -30.39 -17.46 9.56
C GLN A 131 -29.55 -16.84 10.66
N TYR A 132 -29.54 -15.51 10.72
CA TYR A 132 -28.84 -14.75 11.74
C TYR A 132 -29.80 -14.12 12.74
N GLU A 133 -29.39 -14.06 14.00
CA GLU A 133 -29.88 -13.09 14.97
C GLU A 133 -28.81 -11.99 15.08
N VAL A 134 -29.09 -10.81 14.54
CA VAL A 134 -28.15 -9.67 14.54
C VAL A 134 -28.02 -9.10 15.95
N LEU A 135 -26.79 -8.90 16.41
CA LEU A 135 -26.46 -8.42 17.75
C LEU A 135 -25.91 -6.98 17.68
N PRO A 136 -25.98 -6.21 18.79
CA PRO A 136 -25.26 -4.93 18.88
C PRO A 136 -23.75 -5.12 18.69
N ALA A 137 -23.11 -4.18 17.98
CA ALA A 137 -21.70 -4.26 17.62
C ALA A 137 -20.91 -3.03 18.12
N ALA A 138 -19.66 -3.24 18.52
CA ALA A 138 -18.72 -2.18 18.86
C ALA A 138 -17.83 -1.85 17.64
N LEU A 139 -18.09 -0.72 16.99
CA LEU A 139 -17.49 -0.35 15.69
C LEU A 139 -16.42 0.74 15.80
N SER A 140 -15.93 1.02 17.00
CA SER A 140 -14.81 1.95 17.29
C SER A 140 -14.20 1.63 18.65
N LEU A 141 -13.00 2.17 18.91
CA LEU A 141 -12.38 2.08 20.24
C LEU A 141 -13.28 2.65 21.34
N ASP A 142 -13.89 3.82 21.10
CA ASP A 142 -14.75 4.47 22.08
C ASP A 142 -16.01 3.65 22.39
N GLN A 143 -16.62 3.06 21.36
CA GLN A 143 -17.77 2.15 21.55
C GLN A 143 -17.37 0.86 22.27
N ALA A 144 -16.20 0.30 21.99
CA ALA A 144 -15.74 -0.94 22.60
C ALA A 144 -15.34 -0.79 24.08
N LEU A 145 -14.82 0.38 24.45
CA LEU A 145 -14.39 0.73 25.81
C LEU A 145 -15.51 1.32 26.68
N ALA A 146 -16.66 1.67 26.09
CA ALA A 146 -17.78 2.24 26.83
C ALA A 146 -18.33 1.28 27.91
N PRO A 147 -18.79 1.78 29.06
CA PRO A 147 -19.48 0.95 30.05
C PRO A 147 -20.69 0.22 29.44
N GLY A 148 -20.75 -1.09 29.58
CA GLY A 148 -21.84 -1.91 29.03
C GLY A 148 -21.75 -2.14 27.51
N ALA A 149 -20.61 -1.86 26.87
CA ALA A 149 -20.39 -2.15 25.47
C ALA A 149 -20.68 -3.63 25.12
N PRO A 150 -21.19 -3.92 23.91
CA PRO A 150 -21.33 -5.29 23.46
C PRO A 150 -19.96 -5.98 23.42
N LEU A 151 -19.90 -7.20 23.96
CA LEU A 151 -18.67 -7.99 23.98
C LEU A 151 -18.49 -8.70 22.64
N VAL A 152 -17.30 -8.56 22.05
CA VAL A 152 -16.90 -9.31 20.83
C VAL A 152 -16.66 -10.79 21.16
N HIS A 153 -16.05 -11.04 22.33
CA HIS A 153 -15.86 -12.37 22.89
C HIS A 153 -16.43 -12.39 24.32
N ASP A 154 -17.35 -13.31 24.59
CA ASP A 154 -18.09 -13.37 25.87
C ASP A 154 -17.17 -13.64 27.08
N ASP A 155 -16.02 -14.27 26.83
CA ASP A 155 -15.01 -14.61 27.84
C ASP A 155 -13.99 -13.48 28.09
N THR A 156 -14.16 -12.32 27.45
CA THR A 156 -13.22 -11.21 27.53
C THR A 156 -13.93 -9.91 27.99
N PRO A 157 -14.06 -9.69 29.31
CA PRO A 157 -14.69 -8.50 29.86
C PRO A 157 -14.03 -7.20 29.38
N GLY A 158 -14.85 -6.18 29.09
CA GLY A 158 -14.38 -4.85 28.67
C GLY A 158 -13.72 -4.83 27.29
N ASN A 159 -13.85 -5.88 26.49
CA ASN A 159 -13.22 -6.03 25.18
C ASN A 159 -11.67 -5.90 25.20
N VAL A 160 -11.00 -6.14 26.34
CA VAL A 160 -9.54 -6.03 26.44
C VAL A 160 -8.87 -7.37 26.10
N ALA A 161 -8.32 -7.47 24.89
CA ALA A 161 -7.62 -8.68 24.42
C ALA A 161 -6.26 -8.86 25.14
N HIS A 162 -5.57 -7.75 25.39
CA HIS A 162 -4.30 -7.73 26.09
C HIS A 162 -4.04 -6.33 26.68
N GLN A 163 -3.39 -6.28 27.84
CA GLN A 163 -2.91 -5.03 28.43
C GLN A 163 -1.57 -5.28 29.14
N PHE A 164 -0.66 -4.33 29.03
CA PHE A 164 0.55 -4.31 29.85
C PHE A 164 1.00 -2.88 30.10
N GLY A 165 1.81 -2.70 31.14
CA GLY A 165 2.45 -1.43 31.45
C GLY A 165 3.87 -1.62 31.96
N PHE A 166 4.63 -0.54 31.96
CA PHE A 166 5.99 -0.50 32.47
C PHE A 166 6.31 0.86 33.08
N GLU A 167 7.28 0.85 33.99
CA GLU A 167 7.96 2.05 34.47
C GLU A 167 9.46 1.75 34.59
N ARG A 168 10.30 2.67 34.12
CA ARG A 168 11.76 2.62 34.20
C ARG A 168 12.24 3.95 34.76
N GLY A 169 13.05 3.92 35.80
CA GLY A 169 13.47 5.13 36.52
C GLY A 169 12.33 5.79 37.30
N ASN A 170 12.55 7.03 37.78
CA ASN A 170 11.54 7.82 38.51
C ASN A 170 10.93 8.88 37.59
N VAL A 171 9.83 8.52 36.94
CA VAL A 171 9.20 9.33 35.88
C VAL A 171 8.59 10.62 36.43
N ASP A 172 7.95 10.57 37.60
CA ASP A 172 7.34 11.75 38.21
C ASP A 172 8.39 12.79 38.62
N ALA A 173 9.54 12.33 39.13
CA ALA A 173 10.68 13.22 39.39
C ALA A 173 11.25 13.82 38.10
N GLY A 174 11.32 13.02 37.02
CA GLY A 174 11.75 13.49 35.70
C GLY A 174 10.85 14.60 35.13
N PHE A 175 9.52 14.45 35.22
CA PHE A 175 8.60 15.52 34.81
C PHE A 175 8.63 16.74 35.71
N LYS A 176 8.81 16.56 37.03
CA LYS A 176 9.00 17.69 37.96
C LYS A 176 10.28 18.49 37.64
N ALA A 177 11.28 17.81 37.10
CA ALA A 177 12.53 18.39 36.64
C ALA A 177 12.45 19.01 35.24
N ALA A 178 11.39 18.76 34.45
CA ALA A 178 11.28 19.31 33.12
C ALA A 178 10.99 20.83 33.16
N ASP A 179 11.72 21.59 32.34
CA ASP A 179 11.46 23.01 32.10
C ASP A 179 10.40 23.21 31.01
N VAL A 180 10.33 22.28 30.04
CA VAL A 180 9.35 22.27 28.96
C VAL A 180 8.68 20.90 28.91
N VAL A 181 7.35 20.90 28.84
CA VAL A 181 6.54 19.70 28.65
C VAL A 181 5.67 19.86 27.40
N VAL A 182 5.65 18.82 26.58
CA VAL A 182 4.74 18.67 25.44
C VAL A 182 3.89 17.44 25.62
N GLU A 183 2.66 17.53 25.14
CA GLU A 183 1.66 16.49 25.28
C GLU A 183 0.71 16.54 24.08
N GLY A 184 0.28 15.37 23.61
CA GLY A 184 -0.70 15.26 22.53
C GLY A 184 -1.21 13.83 22.38
N THR A 185 -2.29 13.67 21.60
CA THR A 185 -2.80 12.36 21.18
C THR A 185 -2.80 12.32 19.67
N TRP A 186 -2.23 11.27 19.10
CA TRP A 186 -2.16 11.04 17.67
C TRP A 186 -2.86 9.73 17.31
N GLU A 187 -3.54 9.70 16.17
CA GLU A 187 -4.22 8.51 15.68
C GLU A 187 -3.66 8.07 14.33
N SER A 188 -3.38 6.78 14.18
CA SER A 188 -2.97 6.16 12.92
C SER A 188 -4.12 5.44 12.23
N ALA A 189 -4.04 5.35 10.90
CA ALA A 189 -5.07 4.69 10.09
C ALA A 189 -4.82 3.19 9.92
N ARG A 190 -5.90 2.48 9.58
CA ARG A 190 -5.85 1.11 9.08
C ARG A 190 -5.32 1.09 7.65
N GLN A 191 -4.26 0.33 7.41
CA GLN A 191 -3.60 0.24 6.10
C GLN A 191 -3.56 -1.22 5.61
N TRP A 192 -4.06 -1.49 4.41
CA TRP A 192 -4.00 -2.80 3.76
C TRP A 192 -2.73 -2.95 2.94
N HIS A 193 -2.13 -4.14 2.99
CA HIS A 193 -0.83 -4.42 2.34
C HIS A 193 -0.87 -4.18 0.84
N THR A 194 -2.05 -4.40 0.24
CA THR A 194 -2.32 -4.28 -1.19
C THR A 194 -1.27 -5.00 -2.05
N ALA A 195 -0.77 -6.15 -1.56
CA ALA A 195 0.02 -7.07 -2.37
C ALA A 195 -0.74 -7.39 -3.66
N LEU A 196 -0.08 -7.25 -4.81
CA LEU A 196 -0.75 -7.35 -6.12
C LEU A 196 -1.33 -8.75 -6.32
N GLU A 197 -0.60 -9.78 -5.92
CA GLU A 197 -1.13 -11.12 -5.77
C GLU A 197 -1.88 -11.22 -4.43
N THR A 198 -3.15 -11.60 -4.46
CA THR A 198 -3.99 -11.83 -3.26
C THR A 198 -3.62 -13.13 -2.55
N ILE A 199 -4.12 -13.33 -1.33
CA ILE A 199 -3.92 -14.57 -0.56
C ILE A 199 -4.50 -15.77 -1.33
N GLY A 200 -3.74 -16.87 -1.38
CA GLY A 200 -4.14 -18.05 -2.12
C GLY A 200 -3.44 -19.34 -1.71
N CYS A 201 -4.10 -20.46 -1.96
CA CYS A 201 -3.60 -21.80 -1.63
C CYS A 201 -4.12 -22.85 -2.62
N VAL A 202 -3.26 -23.79 -2.99
CA VAL A 202 -3.66 -25.09 -3.54
C VAL A 202 -3.39 -26.17 -2.50
N ALA A 203 -4.35 -27.02 -2.19
CA ALA A 203 -4.20 -28.09 -1.21
C ALA A 203 -4.57 -29.45 -1.82
N LYS A 204 -3.85 -30.51 -1.45
CA LYS A 204 -4.12 -31.90 -1.84
C LYS A 204 -3.85 -32.83 -0.66
N TRP A 205 -4.80 -33.73 -0.40
CA TRP A 205 -4.60 -34.82 0.55
C TRP A 205 -4.18 -36.11 -0.15
N ASP A 206 -3.28 -36.86 0.47
CA ASP A 206 -2.88 -38.22 0.09
C ASP A 206 -2.56 -39.03 1.34
N GLY A 207 -3.14 -40.22 1.49
CA GLY A 207 -2.88 -41.10 2.65
C GLY A 207 -3.05 -40.47 4.03
N GLY A 208 -3.94 -39.48 4.20
CA GLY A 208 -4.11 -38.75 5.48
C GLY A 208 -3.12 -37.61 5.73
N ARG A 209 -2.31 -37.25 4.72
CA ARG A 209 -1.35 -36.15 4.73
C ARG A 209 -1.77 -35.06 3.75
N VAL A 210 -1.59 -33.79 4.11
CA VAL A 210 -1.87 -32.64 3.22
C VAL A 210 -0.59 -32.01 2.69
N THR A 211 -0.54 -31.78 1.39
CA THR A 211 0.43 -30.88 0.74
C THR A 211 -0.27 -29.60 0.34
N MET A 212 0.33 -28.47 0.72
CA MET A 212 -0.22 -27.14 0.53
C MET A 212 0.80 -26.27 -0.21
N TRP A 213 0.45 -25.82 -1.41
CA TRP A 213 1.20 -24.80 -2.14
C TRP A 213 0.62 -23.44 -1.78
N CYS A 214 1.39 -22.63 -1.07
CA CYS A 214 0.92 -21.37 -0.50
C CYS A 214 1.85 -20.23 -0.89
N ASN A 215 1.27 -19.05 -1.11
CA ASN A 215 2.04 -17.83 -1.26
C ASN A 215 2.45 -17.20 0.09
N THR A 216 2.86 -18.03 1.06
CA THR A 216 3.18 -17.62 2.43
C THR A 216 4.60 -17.07 2.57
N GLN A 217 4.82 -16.14 3.50
CA GLN A 217 6.14 -15.63 3.87
C GLN A 217 6.85 -16.50 4.93
N THR A 218 6.13 -17.38 5.63
CA THR A 218 6.65 -18.16 6.78
C THR A 218 6.25 -19.64 6.70
N PRO A 219 6.84 -20.45 5.81
CA PRO A 219 6.39 -21.82 5.53
C PRO A 219 6.32 -22.75 6.77
N PHE A 220 7.34 -22.73 7.63
CA PHE A 220 7.38 -23.58 8.83
C PHE A 220 6.41 -23.12 9.92
N LEU A 221 6.30 -21.80 10.16
CA LEU A 221 5.31 -21.27 11.11
C LEU A 221 3.88 -21.56 10.61
N ALA A 222 3.65 -21.45 9.31
CA ALA A 222 2.39 -21.81 8.68
C ALA A 222 2.08 -23.30 8.90
N ARG A 223 3.06 -24.21 8.68
CA ARG A 223 2.89 -25.65 8.94
C ARG A 223 2.43 -25.94 10.37
N GLY A 224 3.09 -25.37 11.37
CA GLY A 224 2.72 -25.55 12.78
C GLY A 224 1.32 -25.00 13.10
N ARG A 225 0.96 -23.84 12.55
CA ARG A 225 -0.37 -23.23 12.74
C ARG A 225 -1.48 -24.01 12.05
N TYR A 226 -1.26 -24.42 10.80
CA TYR A 226 -2.24 -25.19 10.03
C TYR A 226 -2.47 -26.57 10.64
N SER A 227 -1.43 -27.20 11.18
CA SER A 227 -1.53 -28.43 11.98
C SER A 227 -2.54 -28.28 13.14
N ILE A 228 -2.42 -27.20 13.92
CA ILE A 228 -3.35 -26.89 15.01
C ILE A 228 -4.78 -26.66 14.49
N ALA A 229 -4.93 -25.85 13.44
CA ALA A 229 -6.24 -25.49 12.88
C ALA A 229 -6.97 -26.69 12.24
N LEU A 230 -6.23 -27.59 11.59
CA LEU A 230 -6.74 -28.80 10.95
C LEU A 230 -6.94 -29.96 11.95
N GLY A 231 -6.38 -29.85 13.16
CA GLY A 231 -6.45 -30.90 14.17
C GLY A 231 -5.69 -32.17 13.79
N VAL A 232 -4.54 -32.03 13.12
CA VAL A 232 -3.69 -33.16 12.70
C VAL A 232 -2.27 -33.00 13.26
N PRO A 233 -1.46 -34.07 13.35
CA PRO A 233 -0.04 -33.92 13.69
C PRO A 233 0.71 -33.07 12.66
N GLU A 234 1.73 -32.32 13.11
CA GLU A 234 2.49 -31.43 12.22
C GLU A 234 3.18 -32.20 11.06
N SER A 235 3.58 -33.45 11.29
CA SER A 235 4.13 -34.35 10.25
C SER A 235 3.16 -34.64 9.10
N GLN A 236 1.86 -34.44 9.32
CA GLN A 236 0.83 -34.61 8.29
C GLN A 236 0.59 -33.36 7.45
N VAL A 237 1.32 -32.27 7.70
CA VAL A 237 1.22 -31.03 6.93
C VAL A 237 2.55 -30.77 6.23
N ARG A 238 2.52 -30.57 4.91
CA ARG A 238 3.66 -30.09 4.12
C ARG A 238 3.29 -28.77 3.47
N VAL A 239 4.12 -27.75 3.66
CA VAL A 239 3.95 -26.43 3.03
C VAL A 239 5.07 -26.22 2.03
N ILE A 240 4.70 -25.89 0.79
CA ILE A 240 5.61 -25.55 -0.31
C ILE A 240 5.33 -24.09 -0.69
N GLN A 241 6.37 -23.26 -0.66
CA GLN A 241 6.25 -21.86 -1.06
C GLN A 241 6.23 -21.74 -2.59
N THR A 242 5.23 -21.06 -3.15
CA THR A 242 5.22 -20.67 -4.57
C THR A 242 6.07 -19.41 -4.80
N GLU A 243 6.11 -18.89 -6.03
CA GLU A 243 6.40 -17.46 -6.18
C GLU A 243 5.35 -16.65 -5.39
N VAL A 244 5.76 -15.51 -4.82
CA VAL A 244 4.90 -14.68 -3.99
C VAL A 244 4.93 -13.24 -4.50
N GLY A 245 3.78 -12.72 -4.90
CA GLY A 245 3.60 -11.38 -5.46
C GLY A 245 3.44 -10.31 -4.37
N GLY A 246 4.42 -10.24 -3.47
CA GLY A 246 4.41 -9.38 -2.29
C GLY A 246 3.65 -10.00 -1.11
N GLY A 247 4.03 -9.61 0.11
CA GLY A 247 3.38 -10.07 1.34
C GLY A 247 3.32 -8.98 2.40
N PHE A 248 4.43 -8.28 2.64
CA PHE A 248 4.51 -7.11 3.52
C PHE A 248 4.00 -7.36 4.95
N GLY A 249 3.99 -8.61 5.43
CA GLY A 249 3.42 -9.02 6.72
C GLY A 249 2.11 -9.80 6.61
N GLY A 250 1.31 -9.53 5.58
CA GLY A 250 -0.06 -10.07 5.42
C GLY A 250 -0.13 -11.55 5.05
N LYS A 251 0.95 -12.15 4.53
CA LYS A 251 0.99 -13.56 4.10
C LYS A 251 1.70 -14.48 5.11
N SER A 252 1.53 -14.19 6.39
CA SER A 252 2.16 -14.88 7.53
C SER A 252 1.52 -16.23 7.92
N GLY A 253 0.50 -16.69 7.20
CA GLY A 253 -0.27 -17.89 7.57
C GLY A 253 -1.07 -17.69 8.86
N ASP A 254 -1.60 -16.47 9.05
CA ASP A 254 -2.51 -16.11 10.14
C ASP A 254 -3.97 -16.06 9.67
N ASP A 255 -4.22 -16.19 8.36
CA ASP A 255 -5.54 -16.18 7.74
C ASP A 255 -6.14 -17.58 7.57
N ASN A 256 -7.46 -17.66 7.35
CA ASN A 256 -8.19 -18.91 7.22
C ASN A 256 -8.13 -19.54 5.81
N ALA A 257 -7.63 -18.84 4.78
CA ALA A 257 -7.79 -19.27 3.38
C ALA A 257 -7.10 -20.62 3.12
N SER A 258 -5.85 -20.76 3.56
CA SER A 258 -5.11 -22.01 3.43
C SER A 258 -5.78 -23.17 4.17
N VAL A 259 -6.31 -22.93 5.37
CA VAL A 259 -6.98 -23.96 6.19
C VAL A 259 -8.28 -24.40 5.55
N ILE A 260 -9.12 -23.46 5.09
CA ILE A 260 -10.37 -23.75 4.38
C ILE A 260 -10.10 -24.55 3.10
N CYS A 261 -9.07 -24.17 2.33
CA CYS A 261 -8.65 -24.89 1.13
C CYS A 261 -8.28 -26.34 1.45
N ALA A 262 -7.53 -26.57 2.53
CA ALA A 262 -7.20 -27.92 2.99
C ALA A 262 -8.42 -28.70 3.47
N LEU A 263 -9.38 -28.09 4.18
CA LEU A 263 -10.62 -28.76 4.59
C LEU A 263 -11.43 -29.23 3.38
N LEU A 264 -11.64 -28.35 2.39
CA LEU A 264 -12.33 -28.69 1.15
C LEU A 264 -11.63 -29.79 0.35
N ALA A 265 -10.29 -29.78 0.32
CA ALA A 265 -9.51 -30.83 -0.35
C ALA A 265 -9.68 -32.18 0.37
N ARG A 266 -9.79 -32.17 1.70
CA ARG A 266 -9.97 -33.37 2.52
C ARG A 266 -11.31 -34.02 2.24
N THR A 267 -12.38 -33.24 2.27
CA THR A 267 -13.76 -33.72 2.13
C THR A 267 -14.11 -34.10 0.69
N SER A 268 -13.56 -33.39 -0.30
CA SER A 268 -13.77 -33.72 -1.72
C SER A 268 -12.91 -34.87 -2.23
N GLY A 269 -11.82 -35.22 -1.52
CA GLY A 269 -10.84 -36.20 -1.99
C GLY A 269 -10.08 -35.77 -3.24
N ARG A 270 -10.07 -34.46 -3.56
CA ARG A 270 -9.46 -33.88 -4.76
C ARG A 270 -8.59 -32.68 -4.42
N PRO A 271 -7.61 -32.33 -5.28
CA PRO A 271 -6.91 -31.05 -5.13
C PRO A 271 -7.90 -29.89 -5.20
N VAL A 272 -7.74 -28.88 -4.36
CA VAL A 272 -8.58 -27.67 -4.34
C VAL A 272 -7.70 -26.44 -4.46
N LYS A 273 -8.14 -25.46 -5.24
CA LYS A 273 -7.56 -24.12 -5.32
C LYS A 273 -8.53 -23.10 -4.73
N LEU A 274 -8.04 -22.29 -3.78
CA LEU A 274 -8.74 -21.12 -3.26
C LEU A 274 -7.85 -19.88 -3.46
N ILE A 275 -8.39 -18.86 -4.13
CA ILE A 275 -7.72 -17.57 -4.35
C ILE A 275 -8.71 -16.50 -3.91
N HIS A 276 -8.31 -15.61 -2.98
CA HIS A 276 -9.11 -14.47 -2.62
C HIS A 276 -9.28 -13.52 -3.81
N THR A 277 -10.50 -13.04 -4.03
CA THR A 277 -10.74 -11.83 -4.81
C THR A 277 -10.16 -10.62 -4.07
N ARG A 278 -10.01 -9.48 -4.78
CA ARG A 278 -9.56 -8.24 -4.12
C ARG A 278 -10.53 -7.76 -3.04
N GLU A 279 -11.83 -7.97 -3.24
CA GLU A 279 -12.87 -7.68 -2.24
C GLU A 279 -12.68 -8.54 -0.98
N GLU A 280 -12.46 -9.84 -1.14
CA GLU A 280 -12.17 -10.73 -0.01
C GLU A 280 -10.84 -10.39 0.67
N GLU A 281 -9.82 -9.94 -0.06
CA GLU A 281 -8.58 -9.45 0.54
C GLU A 281 -8.85 -8.27 1.48
N PHE A 282 -9.69 -7.31 1.09
CA PHE A 282 -10.03 -6.18 1.96
C PHE A 282 -10.88 -6.58 3.17
N LEU A 283 -11.74 -7.59 3.01
CA LEU A 283 -12.65 -8.04 4.06
C LEU A 283 -12.03 -9.10 4.98
N ALA A 284 -10.99 -9.83 4.58
CA ALA A 284 -10.56 -11.03 5.28
C ALA A 284 -9.03 -11.21 5.39
N SER A 285 -8.26 -10.24 4.92
CA SER A 285 -6.85 -10.12 5.32
C SER A 285 -6.73 -9.36 6.64
N HIS A 286 -5.50 -9.28 7.17
CA HIS A 286 -5.22 -8.65 8.46
C HIS A 286 -4.39 -7.36 8.30
N PRO A 287 -5.02 -6.20 8.00
CA PRO A 287 -4.33 -4.94 7.77
C PRO A 287 -3.56 -4.42 9.01
N ARG A 288 -2.77 -3.35 8.80
CA ARG A 288 -2.06 -2.62 9.86
C ARG A 288 -3.01 -2.19 10.97
N MET A 289 -2.57 -2.40 12.21
CA MET A 289 -3.28 -2.03 13.43
C MET A 289 -3.35 -0.51 13.62
N PRO A 290 -4.55 0.10 13.64
CA PRO A 290 -4.76 1.49 14.05
C PRO A 290 -4.45 1.68 15.53
N MET A 291 -3.87 2.82 15.89
CA MET A 291 -3.49 3.14 17.26
C MET A 291 -3.89 4.57 17.60
N ARG A 292 -4.56 4.76 18.74
CA ARG A 292 -4.66 6.04 19.44
C ARG A 292 -3.52 6.11 20.45
N TYR A 293 -2.61 7.06 20.25
CA TYR A 293 -1.32 7.14 20.92
C TYR A 293 -1.17 8.49 21.60
N TRP A 294 -1.30 8.51 22.92
CA TRP A 294 -1.03 9.69 23.74
C TRP A 294 0.45 9.68 24.16
N VAL A 295 1.13 10.81 23.96
CA VAL A 295 2.54 10.99 24.29
C VAL A 295 2.71 12.24 25.13
N ARG A 296 3.52 12.13 26.19
CA ARG A 296 4.01 13.25 26.98
C ARG A 296 5.53 13.19 27.11
N LEU A 297 6.21 14.28 26.77
CA LEU A 297 7.67 14.39 26.85
C LEU A 297 8.08 15.59 27.69
N GLY A 298 9.09 15.40 28.55
CA GLY A 298 9.67 16.44 29.39
C GLY A 298 11.13 16.70 29.01
N PHE A 299 11.48 17.99 28.91
CA PHE A 299 12.80 18.47 28.50
C PHE A 299 13.35 19.52 29.45
N ARG A 300 14.67 19.59 29.56
CA ARG A 300 15.40 20.75 30.13
C ARG A 300 15.49 21.88 29.10
N LYS A 301 15.76 23.11 29.58
CA LYS A 301 15.98 24.27 28.69
C LYS A 301 17.12 24.08 27.68
N ASP A 302 18.09 23.23 27.97
CA ASP A 302 19.22 22.92 27.07
C ASP A 302 18.86 21.87 26.00
N GLY A 303 17.62 21.39 25.96
CA GLY A 303 17.13 20.42 24.98
C GLY A 303 17.27 18.95 25.40
N ARG A 304 17.85 18.65 26.58
CA ARG A 304 17.95 17.25 27.04
C ARG A 304 16.60 16.71 27.48
N VAL A 305 16.24 15.53 26.97
CA VAL A 305 15.05 14.80 27.42
C VAL A 305 15.26 14.22 28.83
N VAL A 306 14.24 14.32 29.69
CA VAL A 306 14.33 13.85 31.08
C VAL A 306 13.24 12.85 31.46
N ALA A 307 12.09 12.87 30.78
CA ALA A 307 10.99 11.96 31.06
C ALA A 307 10.11 11.75 29.82
N LYS A 308 9.53 10.56 29.75
CA LYS A 308 8.51 10.20 28.77
C LYS A 308 7.39 9.38 29.41
N GLU A 309 6.17 9.67 29.00
CA GLU A 309 4.99 8.86 29.31
C GLU A 309 4.19 8.60 28.04
N ILE A 310 3.74 7.35 27.87
CA ILE A 310 2.86 6.97 26.76
C ILE A 310 1.61 6.25 27.27
N LYS A 311 0.49 6.46 26.57
CA LYS A 311 -0.73 5.66 26.72
C LYS A 311 -1.23 5.29 25.33
N MET A 312 -1.53 4.02 25.11
CA MET A 312 -1.93 3.53 23.80
C MET A 312 -3.18 2.67 23.88
N TRP A 313 -4.12 2.93 22.97
CA TRP A 313 -5.26 2.06 22.70
C TRP A 313 -5.19 1.64 21.24
N ALA A 314 -5.09 0.34 21.00
CA ALA A 314 -4.98 -0.20 19.65
C ALA A 314 -6.20 -1.02 19.29
N ASP A 315 -6.72 -0.79 18.09
CA ASP A 315 -7.87 -1.49 17.55
C ASP A 315 -7.43 -2.86 17.02
N ASN A 316 -7.79 -3.91 17.74
CA ASN A 316 -7.44 -5.28 17.41
C ASN A 316 -8.24 -5.85 16.22
N GLY A 317 -9.41 -5.27 15.93
CA GLY A 317 -10.48 -5.97 15.22
C GLY A 317 -10.99 -7.19 16.01
N ALA A 318 -11.70 -8.08 15.31
CA ALA A 318 -12.45 -9.17 15.95
C ALA A 318 -11.60 -10.32 16.52
N TYR A 319 -10.38 -10.54 16.03
CA TYR A 319 -9.51 -11.65 16.42
C TYR A 319 -8.06 -11.18 16.57
N THR A 320 -7.28 -11.81 17.44
CA THR A 320 -6.00 -11.23 17.90
C THR A 320 -4.84 -11.44 16.93
N GLY A 321 -4.75 -12.62 16.30
CA GLY A 321 -3.62 -12.94 15.42
C GLY A 321 -2.27 -12.59 16.04
N LYS A 322 -1.58 -11.60 15.46
CA LYS A 322 -0.28 -11.06 15.90
C LYS A 322 -0.35 -9.72 16.64
N SER A 323 -1.53 -9.13 16.81
CA SER A 323 -1.72 -7.78 17.33
C SER A 323 -1.12 -7.57 18.73
N GLN A 324 -1.12 -8.59 19.59
CA GLN A 324 -0.44 -8.55 20.90
C GLN A 324 1.05 -8.22 20.77
N ALA A 325 1.74 -8.84 19.82
CA ALA A 325 3.16 -8.62 19.59
C ALA A 325 3.42 -7.25 18.97
N ILE A 326 2.52 -6.76 18.11
CA ILE A 326 2.57 -5.43 17.49
C ILE A 326 2.41 -4.34 18.55
N LEU A 327 1.46 -4.49 19.47
CA LEU A 327 1.26 -3.58 20.60
C LEU A 327 2.54 -3.47 21.45
N GLY A 328 3.19 -4.61 21.71
CA GLY A 328 4.47 -4.67 22.40
C GLY A 328 5.54 -3.82 21.70
N ALA A 329 5.77 -4.07 20.41
CA ALA A 329 6.77 -3.35 19.62
C ALA A 329 6.53 -1.83 19.59
N ALA A 330 5.29 -1.41 19.32
CA ALA A 330 4.89 0.00 19.28
C ALA A 330 5.03 0.74 20.63
N SER A 331 5.12 0.01 21.74
CA SER A 331 5.25 0.61 23.08
C SER A 331 6.70 0.89 23.48
N VAL A 332 7.65 0.06 23.04
CA VAL A 332 9.03 0.08 23.59
C VAL A 332 10.12 0.39 22.57
N ARG A 333 9.88 0.19 21.27
CA ARG A 333 10.99 0.18 20.30
C ARG A 333 11.59 1.57 20.04
N HIS A 334 10.75 2.59 19.91
CA HIS A 334 11.18 3.98 19.73
C HIS A 334 11.96 4.54 20.93
N ASP A 335 11.93 3.87 22.10
CA ASP A 335 12.75 4.24 23.26
C ASP A 335 14.23 3.84 23.09
N ALA A 336 14.57 3.14 22.00
CA ALA A 336 15.95 2.87 21.59
C ALA A 336 16.50 3.91 20.59
N LEU A 337 15.77 4.99 20.28
CA LEU A 337 16.26 6.09 19.44
C LEU A 337 17.04 7.14 20.22
N TYR A 338 16.56 7.45 21.43
CA TYR A 338 17.07 8.57 22.23
C TYR A 338 17.36 8.13 23.67
N LYS A 339 18.22 8.89 24.33
CA LYS A 339 18.68 8.62 25.71
C LYS A 339 17.64 9.09 26.73
N TYR A 340 16.57 8.31 26.92
CA TYR A 340 15.55 8.57 27.93
C TYR A 340 15.99 8.10 29.33
N PRO A 341 16.11 8.98 30.34
CA PRO A 341 16.47 8.55 31.69
C PRO A 341 15.34 7.81 32.41
N CYS A 342 14.08 8.20 32.14
CA CYS A 342 12.91 7.61 32.77
C CYS A 342 11.75 7.51 31.76
N VAL A 343 11.09 6.34 31.69
CA VAL A 343 9.96 6.08 30.79
C VAL A 343 8.84 5.33 31.51
N ARG A 344 7.58 5.73 31.27
CA ARG A 344 6.37 5.04 31.74
C ARG A 344 5.43 4.78 30.57
N GLY A 345 4.79 3.60 30.55
CA GLY A 345 3.86 3.24 29.48
C GLY A 345 2.70 2.39 29.97
N ASN A 346 1.52 2.58 29.37
CA ASN A 346 0.36 1.71 29.53
C ASN A 346 -0.33 1.50 28.17
N SER A 347 -0.40 0.24 27.73
CA SER A 347 -0.86 -0.11 26.39
C SER A 347 -1.96 -1.15 26.45
N THR A 348 -3.07 -0.87 25.77
CA THR A 348 -4.28 -1.69 25.76
C THR A 348 -4.64 -2.09 24.33
N LEU A 349 -4.83 -3.38 24.09
CA LEU A 349 -5.33 -3.95 22.84
C LEU A 349 -6.82 -4.27 23.00
N VAL A 350 -7.65 -3.70 22.13
CA VAL A 350 -9.11 -3.67 22.30
C VAL A 350 -9.79 -4.40 21.14
N TYR A 351 -10.61 -5.40 21.44
CA TYR A 351 -11.48 -6.05 20.47
C TYR A 351 -12.54 -5.08 19.95
N THR A 352 -12.76 -5.10 18.64
CA THR A 352 -13.86 -4.40 17.96
C THR A 352 -14.53 -5.35 16.97
N ASN A 353 -15.77 -5.07 16.57
CA ASN A 353 -16.48 -5.80 15.52
C ASN A 353 -16.06 -5.35 14.11
N LEU A 354 -14.76 -5.13 13.92
CA LEU A 354 -14.13 -4.73 12.66
C LEU A 354 -13.20 -5.84 12.17
N VAL A 355 -12.77 -5.75 10.91
CA VAL A 355 -11.80 -6.69 10.32
C VAL A 355 -10.57 -6.85 11.25
N PRO A 356 -10.11 -8.08 11.54
CA PRO A 356 -8.95 -8.31 12.41
C PRO A 356 -7.69 -7.61 11.89
N THR A 357 -6.82 -7.16 12.78
CA THR A 357 -5.53 -6.54 12.41
C THR A 357 -4.39 -7.54 12.47
N GLY A 358 -3.29 -7.24 11.77
CA GLY A 358 -2.13 -8.12 11.75
C GLY A 358 -0.84 -7.43 11.35
N ALA A 359 0.14 -8.27 11.03
CA ALA A 359 1.48 -7.82 10.71
C ALA A 359 1.47 -7.01 9.41
N PHE A 360 2.04 -5.81 9.45
CA PHE A 360 2.38 -5.00 8.27
C PHE A 360 3.83 -4.54 8.44
N ARG A 361 4.59 -4.40 7.36
CA ARG A 361 5.92 -3.75 7.28
C ARG A 361 6.10 -2.63 8.33
N GLY A 362 7.10 -2.78 9.20
CA GLY A 362 7.39 -1.88 10.33
C GLY A 362 6.86 -2.39 11.67
N PHE A 363 5.85 -3.26 11.64
CA PHE A 363 5.33 -4.01 12.79
C PHE A 363 4.98 -3.13 14.01
N GLY A 364 4.27 -2.03 13.76
CA GLY A 364 3.81 -1.07 14.77
C GLY A 364 4.66 0.20 14.86
N ASN A 365 5.93 0.14 14.46
CA ASN A 365 6.83 1.30 14.45
C ASN A 365 6.25 2.52 13.73
N PRO A 366 5.69 2.43 12.50
CA PRO A 366 5.31 3.62 11.76
C PRO A 366 4.25 4.49 12.47
N SER A 367 3.34 3.83 13.20
CA SER A 367 2.29 4.52 13.97
C SER A 367 2.82 5.10 15.28
N ALA A 368 3.78 4.44 15.91
CA ALA A 368 4.39 4.91 17.15
C ALA A 368 5.41 6.03 16.90
N ASP A 369 6.29 5.84 15.91
CA ASP A 369 7.30 6.82 15.48
C ASP A 369 6.61 8.09 14.99
N TRP A 370 5.51 7.97 14.22
CA TRP A 370 4.62 9.08 13.90
C TRP A 370 4.27 9.93 15.14
N ALA A 371 3.69 9.32 16.17
CA ALA A 371 3.22 10.05 17.34
C ALA A 371 4.38 10.64 18.17
N VAL A 372 5.44 9.85 18.38
CA VAL A 372 6.58 10.24 19.21
C VAL A 372 7.41 11.35 18.54
N GLU A 373 7.74 11.21 17.26
CA GLU A 373 8.53 12.20 16.51
C GLU A 373 7.77 13.52 16.30
N GLN A 374 6.43 13.49 16.20
CA GLN A 374 5.59 14.70 16.22
C GLN A 374 5.70 15.43 17.57
N ALA A 375 5.77 14.70 18.69
CA ALA A 375 5.97 15.30 20.01
C ALA A 375 7.37 15.92 20.14
N TRP A 376 8.41 15.31 19.57
CA TRP A 376 9.75 15.90 19.49
C TRP A 376 9.76 17.22 18.70
N ASP A 377 9.09 17.27 17.56
CA ASP A 377 8.96 18.49 16.75
C ASP A 377 8.21 19.61 17.49
N LEU A 378 7.15 19.27 18.25
CA LEU A 378 6.47 20.21 19.15
C LEU A 378 7.42 20.76 20.23
N ALA A 379 8.29 19.91 20.79
CA ALA A 379 9.26 20.32 21.81
C ALA A 379 10.32 21.26 21.21
N ALA A 380 10.81 20.97 20.00
CA ALA A 380 11.74 21.82 19.27
C ALA A 380 11.20 23.25 19.10
N GLY A 381 9.93 23.38 18.69
CA GLY A 381 9.25 24.67 18.59
C GLY A 381 9.16 25.43 19.92
N LYS A 382 8.84 24.74 21.03
CA LYS A 382 8.76 25.38 22.36
C LYS A 382 10.13 25.77 22.94
N LEU A 383 11.17 24.99 22.64
CA LEU A 383 12.53 25.23 23.11
C LEU A 383 13.27 26.27 22.25
N GLY A 384 12.80 26.54 21.02
CA GLY A 384 13.50 27.38 20.06
C GLY A 384 14.78 26.73 19.53
N ILE A 385 14.82 25.40 19.48
CA ILE A 385 15.95 24.59 18.98
C ILE A 385 15.52 23.98 17.65
N ASP A 386 16.42 23.90 16.66
CA ASP A 386 16.13 23.18 15.42
C ASP A 386 15.88 21.70 15.72
N VAL A 387 14.83 21.11 15.14
CA VAL A 387 14.46 19.73 15.44
C VAL A 387 15.58 18.75 15.13
N LEU A 388 16.36 18.96 14.06
CA LEU A 388 17.50 18.10 13.72
C LEU A 388 18.55 18.11 14.85
N ASP A 389 18.87 19.28 15.40
CA ASP A 389 19.84 19.43 16.48
C ASP A 389 19.32 18.83 17.79
N LEU A 390 18.02 19.00 18.08
CA LEU A 390 17.36 18.43 19.25
C LEU A 390 17.36 16.90 19.22
N LEU A 391 17.05 16.28 18.06
CA LEU A 391 17.13 14.83 17.89
C LEU A 391 18.58 14.35 18.02
N ARG A 392 19.52 15.02 17.34
CA ARG A 392 20.94 14.64 17.31
C ARG A 392 21.58 14.63 18.70
N MET A 393 21.32 15.62 19.54
CA MET A 393 21.94 15.71 20.86
C MET A 393 21.44 14.64 21.84
N ASN A 394 20.22 14.13 21.61
CA ASN A 394 19.61 13.09 22.44
C ASN A 394 19.75 11.68 21.84
N ALA A 395 20.23 11.54 20.60
CA ALA A 395 20.36 10.27 19.89
C ALA A 395 21.31 9.29 20.61
N VAL A 396 20.96 8.01 20.55
CA VAL A 396 21.79 6.89 21.04
C VAL A 396 23.11 6.76 20.28
N ASP A 397 24.12 6.19 20.94
CA ASP A 397 25.44 5.85 20.42
C ASP A 397 25.72 4.34 20.52
N PRO A 398 26.68 3.79 19.74
CA PRO A 398 27.16 2.43 19.98
C PRO A 398 27.61 2.23 21.43
N GLY A 399 27.15 1.15 22.05
CA GLY A 399 27.37 0.82 23.46
C GLY A 399 26.25 1.25 24.41
N ASP A 400 25.32 2.11 23.97
CA ASP A 400 24.16 2.49 24.78
C ASP A 400 23.22 1.29 25.00
N VAL A 401 22.48 1.34 26.11
CA VAL A 401 21.43 0.38 26.45
C VAL A 401 20.13 1.15 26.66
N SER A 402 19.06 0.75 25.97
CA SER A 402 17.75 1.40 26.13
C SER A 402 17.15 1.13 27.52
N PRO A 403 16.13 1.90 27.95
CA PRO A 403 15.39 1.61 29.19
C PRO A 403 14.76 0.21 29.25
N HIS A 404 14.67 -0.50 28.12
CA HIS A 404 14.08 -1.84 27.99
C HIS A 404 15.11 -2.95 27.82
N ASN A 405 16.40 -2.65 28.06
CA ASN A 405 17.53 -3.57 27.86
C ASN A 405 17.87 -3.89 26.40
N HIS A 406 17.47 -3.04 25.45
CA HIS A 406 17.94 -3.18 24.06
C HIS A 406 19.41 -2.77 23.99
N LYS A 407 20.27 -3.69 23.57
CA LYS A 407 21.73 -3.50 23.52
C LYS A 407 22.13 -3.00 22.14
N ILE A 408 22.62 -1.75 22.06
CA ILE A 408 22.93 -1.10 20.79
C ILE A 408 24.41 -1.32 20.49
N THR A 409 24.75 -2.36 19.74
CA THR A 409 26.13 -2.75 19.42
C THR A 409 26.75 -1.98 18.25
N SER A 410 25.93 -1.62 17.26
CA SER A 410 26.27 -0.73 16.14
C SER A 410 25.15 0.29 15.95
N CYS A 411 25.52 1.54 15.65
CA CYS A 411 24.57 2.63 15.42
C CYS A 411 25.22 3.77 14.66
N GLU A 412 24.67 4.08 13.48
CA GLU A 412 25.04 5.27 12.70
C GLU A 412 23.87 6.25 12.53
N LEU A 413 22.96 6.31 13.52
CA LEU A 413 21.76 7.18 13.47
C LEU A 413 22.12 8.66 13.22
N LYS A 414 23.17 9.17 13.87
CA LYS A 414 23.65 10.55 13.64
C LYS A 414 24.14 10.76 12.21
N GLN A 415 24.79 9.75 11.62
CA GLN A 415 25.21 9.80 10.22
C GLN A 415 24.01 9.78 9.27
N CYS A 416 22.97 8.99 9.59
CA CYS A 416 21.71 9.00 8.85
C CYS A 416 21.09 10.40 8.86
N MET A 417 20.99 11.03 10.03
CA MET A 417 20.46 12.40 10.18
C MET A 417 21.25 13.41 9.33
N ASP A 418 22.58 13.37 9.40
CA ASP A 418 23.47 14.26 8.66
C ASP A 418 23.34 14.12 7.14
N LYS A 419 23.36 12.87 6.65
CA LYS A 419 23.20 12.56 5.22
C LYS A 419 21.81 12.98 4.74
N ALA A 420 20.74 12.66 5.48
CA ALA A 420 19.37 13.02 5.11
C ALA A 420 19.19 14.54 5.01
N ALA A 421 19.68 15.28 6.01
CA ALA A 421 19.65 16.74 6.03
C ALA A 421 20.46 17.36 4.88
N ALA A 422 21.64 16.81 4.58
CA ALA A 422 22.46 17.29 3.47
C ALA A 422 21.79 17.07 2.10
N LEU A 423 21.20 15.89 1.86
CA LEU A 423 20.56 15.53 0.59
C LEU A 423 19.41 16.47 0.20
N ILE A 424 18.65 16.95 1.18
CA ILE A 424 17.56 17.93 0.96
C ILE A 424 17.98 19.38 1.21
N ARG A 425 19.28 19.65 1.41
CA ARG A 425 19.85 20.99 1.64
C ARG A 425 19.23 21.71 2.84
N TRP A 426 19.02 20.99 3.94
CA TRP A 426 18.37 21.48 5.17
C TRP A 426 18.93 22.84 5.64
N LYS A 427 20.25 22.93 5.83
CA LYS A 427 20.91 24.15 6.34
C LYS A 427 20.75 25.35 5.42
N GLU A 428 20.81 25.15 4.10
CA GLU A 428 20.64 26.22 3.10
C GLU A 428 19.20 26.76 3.17
N LYS A 429 18.22 25.85 3.14
CA LYS A 429 16.80 26.19 3.15
C LYS A 429 16.31 26.76 4.49
N ARG A 430 16.99 26.45 5.60
CA ARG A 430 16.71 27.01 6.94
C ARG A 430 17.51 28.25 7.31
N LYS A 431 18.40 28.76 6.45
CA LYS A 431 19.34 29.85 6.79
C LYS A 431 18.66 31.12 7.33
N ASP A 432 17.46 31.45 6.82
CA ASP A 432 16.66 32.61 7.24
C ASP A 432 15.42 32.22 8.08
N HIS A 433 15.35 30.96 8.49
CA HIS A 433 14.24 30.37 9.23
C HIS A 433 14.51 30.43 10.74
N LYS A 434 13.56 30.97 11.50
CA LYS A 434 13.58 30.84 12.96
C LYS A 434 12.85 29.54 13.35
N PRO A 435 13.34 28.74 14.30
CA PRO A 435 12.61 27.57 14.79
C PRO A 435 11.18 27.94 15.17
N GLY A 436 10.18 27.25 14.59
CA GLY A 436 8.75 27.54 14.78
C GLY A 436 8.14 28.61 13.86
N HIS A 437 8.89 29.20 12.93
CA HIS A 437 8.37 30.07 11.87
C HIS A 437 8.19 29.31 10.54
N ARG A 438 7.63 29.90 9.49
CA ARG A 438 7.53 29.26 8.15
C ARG A 438 8.76 29.59 7.32
N ILE A 439 9.20 28.69 6.44
CA ILE A 439 10.37 28.91 5.54
C ILE A 439 10.24 30.20 4.70
N ASN A 440 9.00 30.66 4.44
CA ASN A 440 8.71 31.86 3.64
C ASN A 440 8.24 33.10 4.45
N GLY A 441 8.44 33.16 5.78
CA GLY A 441 8.07 34.32 6.62
C GLY A 441 6.61 34.31 7.15
N PRO A 442 6.12 35.39 7.78
CA PRO A 442 4.72 35.47 8.25
C PRO A 442 3.74 35.28 7.08
N ALA A 443 2.51 34.83 7.36
CA ALA A 443 1.48 34.55 6.36
C ALA A 443 1.42 35.69 5.33
N ARG A 444 1.85 35.43 4.09
CA ARG A 444 1.68 36.38 2.99
C ARG A 444 0.17 36.58 2.80
N GLU A 445 -0.27 37.81 2.60
CA GLU A 445 -1.68 38.20 2.45
C GLU A 445 -2.40 37.55 1.24
N ASN A 446 -1.70 36.76 0.41
CA ASN A 446 -2.13 36.40 -0.95
C ASN A 446 -2.37 34.89 -1.22
N ASP A 447 -2.61 34.05 -0.20
CA ASP A 447 -2.87 32.61 -0.38
C ASP A 447 -1.78 31.84 -1.20
N GLU A 448 -0.53 32.34 -1.20
CA GLU A 448 0.56 31.70 -1.93
C GLU A 448 0.99 30.38 -1.25
N PRO A 449 1.34 29.33 -2.03
CA PRO A 449 1.85 28.10 -1.47
C PRO A 449 3.09 28.30 -0.59
N THR A 450 3.07 27.68 0.59
CA THR A 450 4.14 27.75 1.59
C THR A 450 4.94 26.47 1.63
N ARG A 451 6.26 26.56 1.85
CA ARG A 451 7.13 25.38 1.95
C ARG A 451 7.51 25.08 3.39
N GLY A 452 7.73 23.79 3.66
CA GLY A 452 8.16 23.31 4.96
C GLY A 452 9.10 22.12 4.87
N LEU A 453 9.91 21.96 5.91
CA LEU A 453 10.88 20.89 6.07
C LEU A 453 10.62 20.12 7.35
N GLY A 454 10.63 18.79 7.24
CA GLY A 454 10.45 17.89 8.38
C GLY A 454 11.45 16.76 8.36
N ILE A 455 11.76 16.24 9.53
CA ILE A 455 12.58 15.05 9.72
C ILE A 455 11.91 14.14 10.75
N GLY A 456 12.12 12.84 10.60
CA GLY A 456 11.77 11.82 11.59
C GLY A 456 12.81 10.71 11.59
N CYS A 457 13.00 10.06 12.72
CA CYS A 457 13.91 8.94 12.89
C CYS A 457 13.16 7.67 13.28
N SER A 458 13.76 6.51 12.98
CA SER A 458 13.22 5.21 13.39
C SER A 458 14.32 4.21 13.72
N VAL A 459 13.95 3.21 14.51
CA VAL A 459 14.76 2.04 14.85
C VAL A 459 13.93 0.78 14.67
N HIS A 460 14.53 -0.24 14.08
CA HIS A 460 13.90 -1.52 13.84
C HIS A 460 14.83 -2.68 14.21
N VAL A 461 14.26 -3.87 14.32
CA VAL A 461 14.92 -5.10 14.77
C VAL A 461 15.43 -5.93 13.59
N ASN A 462 16.34 -6.86 13.85
CA ASN A 462 16.92 -7.77 12.85
C ASN A 462 16.72 -9.21 13.29
N GLY A 463 15.46 -9.65 13.24
CA GLY A 463 14.98 -10.78 14.03
C GLY A 463 14.47 -10.30 15.39
N ARG A 464 13.34 -10.84 15.82
CA ARG A 464 12.71 -10.49 17.09
C ARG A 464 12.36 -11.76 17.84
N ARG A 465 12.91 -11.91 19.03
CA ARG A 465 12.62 -13.04 19.93
C ARG A 465 11.15 -13.03 20.37
N SER A 466 10.31 -13.76 19.63
CA SER A 466 8.84 -13.74 19.79
C SER A 466 8.19 -15.12 19.87
N PHE A 467 8.92 -16.19 19.51
CA PHE A 467 8.37 -17.54 19.34
C PHE A 467 9.13 -18.57 20.18
N GLY A 468 9.26 -18.30 21.49
CA GLY A 468 10.02 -19.10 22.44
C GLY A 468 11.52 -18.77 22.48
N ASP A 469 12.30 -19.67 23.07
CA ASP A 469 13.73 -19.48 23.35
C ASP A 469 14.64 -19.79 22.14
N TRP A 470 14.14 -19.67 20.91
CA TRP A 470 14.94 -19.74 19.68
C TRP A 470 14.44 -18.73 18.62
N ASP A 471 15.33 -17.89 18.10
CA ASP A 471 15.10 -16.99 16.96
C ASP A 471 16.24 -17.18 15.95
N GLY A 472 16.30 -18.39 15.38
CA GLY A 472 17.41 -18.76 14.51
C GLY A 472 17.02 -19.14 13.09
N SER A 473 18.04 -19.40 12.29
CA SER A 473 17.92 -19.99 10.97
C SER A 473 18.93 -21.12 10.84
N SER A 474 18.59 -22.11 10.02
CA SER A 474 19.48 -23.18 9.63
C SER A 474 19.58 -23.26 8.11
N ALA A 475 20.74 -23.67 7.61
CA ALA A 475 21.02 -23.81 6.18
C ALA A 475 21.96 -24.98 5.92
N ILE A 476 21.86 -25.55 4.73
CA ILE A 476 22.82 -26.52 4.20
C ILE A 476 23.43 -25.93 2.93
N VAL A 477 24.75 -26.03 2.79
CA VAL A 477 25.48 -25.66 1.57
C VAL A 477 26.17 -26.92 1.06
N ARG A 478 25.74 -27.39 -0.11
CA ARG A 478 26.32 -28.55 -0.79
C ARG A 478 27.17 -28.09 -1.96
N VAL A 479 28.41 -28.56 -2.07
CA VAL A 479 29.23 -28.37 -3.27
C VAL A 479 29.10 -29.61 -4.15
N ASN A 480 28.57 -29.43 -5.35
CA ASN A 480 28.29 -30.47 -6.32
C ASN A 480 29.57 -30.92 -7.05
N GLU A 481 29.49 -32.04 -7.76
CA GLU A 481 30.61 -32.70 -8.44
C GLU A 481 31.21 -31.86 -9.59
N ASP A 482 30.51 -30.84 -10.08
CA ASP A 482 31.02 -29.89 -11.06
C ASP A 482 31.70 -28.66 -10.41
N GLY A 483 31.71 -28.59 -9.08
CA GLY A 483 32.27 -27.49 -8.29
C GLY A 483 31.30 -26.34 -8.01
N ARG A 484 30.06 -26.41 -8.50
CA ARG A 484 29.01 -25.43 -8.17
C ARG A 484 28.42 -25.72 -6.80
N ALA A 485 27.89 -24.71 -6.13
CA ALA A 485 27.25 -24.88 -4.82
C ALA A 485 25.73 -24.73 -4.88
N THR A 486 25.02 -25.39 -3.99
CA THR A 486 23.57 -25.24 -3.80
C THR A 486 23.26 -24.96 -2.33
N ILE A 487 22.57 -23.85 -2.09
CA ILE A 487 22.03 -23.48 -0.77
C ILE A 487 20.65 -24.12 -0.61
N ILE A 488 20.46 -24.83 0.49
CA ILE A 488 19.19 -25.44 0.89
C ILE A 488 18.76 -24.76 2.19
N THR A 489 17.73 -23.90 2.09
CA THR A 489 17.18 -23.14 3.22
C THR A 489 15.65 -23.09 3.18
N GLY A 490 15.02 -23.04 4.35
CA GLY A 490 13.57 -22.91 4.50
C GLY A 490 13.04 -21.46 4.49
N GLU A 491 13.92 -20.49 4.29
CA GLU A 491 13.61 -19.07 4.44
C GLU A 491 12.82 -18.50 3.26
N GLY A 492 11.72 -17.79 3.57
CA GLY A 492 10.76 -17.31 2.57
C GLY A 492 11.30 -16.22 1.63
N GLU A 493 10.99 -16.32 0.33
CA GLU A 493 11.14 -15.23 -0.65
C GLU A 493 9.78 -14.64 -1.01
N ILE A 494 9.63 -13.32 -0.90
CA ILE A 494 8.38 -12.59 -1.18
C ILE A 494 8.57 -11.36 -2.07
N GLY A 495 9.70 -11.27 -2.76
CA GLY A 495 10.07 -10.14 -3.62
C GLY A 495 11.21 -9.28 -3.06
N GLN A 496 11.65 -9.49 -1.82
CA GLN A 496 12.72 -8.72 -1.19
C GLN A 496 14.13 -9.04 -1.74
N GLY A 497 14.30 -10.15 -2.46
CA GLY A 497 15.58 -10.50 -3.09
C GLY A 497 16.53 -11.30 -2.19
N ASN A 498 16.01 -12.00 -1.20
CA ASN A 498 16.78 -12.86 -0.31
C ASN A 498 17.49 -13.98 -1.08
N LEU A 499 16.88 -14.53 -2.13
CA LEU A 499 17.52 -15.55 -2.98
C LEU A 499 18.87 -15.06 -3.54
N THR A 500 18.96 -13.77 -3.88
CA THR A 500 20.18 -13.16 -4.41
C THR A 500 21.18 -12.85 -3.30
N VAL A 501 20.72 -12.26 -2.20
CA VAL A 501 21.56 -11.89 -1.06
C VAL A 501 22.24 -13.12 -0.43
N LEU A 502 21.50 -14.21 -0.20
CA LEU A 502 22.09 -15.43 0.38
C LEU A 502 23.09 -16.11 -0.55
N ARG A 503 22.86 -16.07 -1.88
CA ARG A 503 23.84 -16.53 -2.87
C ARG A 503 25.13 -15.73 -2.83
N GLN A 504 25.05 -14.40 -2.74
CA GLN A 504 26.25 -13.54 -2.62
C GLN A 504 27.04 -13.86 -1.35
N ILE A 505 26.35 -14.05 -0.21
CA ILE A 505 26.98 -14.42 1.06
C ILE A 505 27.71 -15.76 0.96
N ALA A 506 27.06 -16.79 0.41
CA ALA A 506 27.68 -18.10 0.24
C ALA A 506 28.84 -18.07 -0.77
N ALA A 507 28.68 -17.38 -1.91
CA ALA A 507 29.72 -17.25 -2.93
C ALA A 507 30.98 -16.58 -2.38
N GLU A 508 30.81 -15.47 -1.64
CA GLU A 508 31.91 -14.76 -0.98
C GLU A 508 32.64 -15.62 0.05
N GLU A 509 31.91 -16.43 0.82
CA GLU A 509 32.50 -17.32 1.82
C GLU A 509 33.22 -18.53 1.19
N LEU A 510 32.67 -19.09 0.09
CA LEU A 510 33.25 -20.23 -0.62
C LEU A 510 34.38 -19.85 -1.57
N GLY A 511 34.55 -18.57 -1.91
CA GLY A 511 35.48 -18.12 -2.96
C GLY A 511 35.00 -18.49 -4.38
N LEU A 512 33.68 -18.60 -4.59
CA LEU A 512 33.05 -18.91 -5.88
C LEU A 512 32.51 -17.65 -6.56
N ALA A 513 32.28 -17.71 -7.86
CA ALA A 513 31.52 -16.70 -8.56
C ALA A 513 30.01 -16.78 -8.21
N TYR A 514 29.29 -15.66 -8.32
CA TYR A 514 27.85 -15.59 -7.99
C TYR A 514 26.99 -16.59 -8.79
N ASP A 515 27.30 -16.79 -10.06
CA ASP A 515 26.60 -17.72 -10.97
C ASP A 515 26.92 -19.20 -10.70
N GLN A 516 27.97 -19.48 -9.93
CA GLN A 516 28.33 -20.84 -9.49
C GLN A 516 27.59 -21.28 -8.23
N VAL A 517 26.79 -20.41 -7.60
CA VAL A 517 25.98 -20.75 -6.43
C VAL A 517 24.50 -20.66 -6.78
N ASP A 518 23.76 -21.75 -6.58
CA ASP A 518 22.30 -21.82 -6.74
C ASP A 518 21.60 -21.94 -5.38
N ILE A 519 20.28 -21.73 -5.35
CA ILE A 519 19.46 -21.77 -4.12
C ILE A 519 18.10 -22.42 -4.40
N THR A 520 17.62 -23.22 -3.45
CA THR A 520 16.30 -23.86 -3.53
C THR A 520 15.17 -22.95 -3.05
N ARG A 521 13.92 -23.33 -3.35
CA ARG A 521 12.73 -22.69 -2.79
C ARG A 521 12.24 -23.44 -1.53
N PRO A 522 11.65 -22.74 -0.55
CA PRO A 522 11.23 -23.36 0.71
C PRO A 522 10.19 -24.47 0.55
N ASP A 523 10.49 -25.59 1.19
CA ASP A 523 9.65 -26.77 1.32
C ASP A 523 9.90 -27.39 2.69
N THR A 524 8.87 -27.49 3.52
CA THR A 524 9.01 -27.90 4.92
C THR A 524 9.45 -29.36 5.12
N ASP A 525 9.40 -30.20 4.09
CA ASP A 525 9.89 -31.58 4.15
C ASP A 525 11.38 -31.70 3.81
N LEU A 526 11.87 -30.82 2.95
CA LEU A 526 13.19 -30.94 2.34
C LEU A 526 14.23 -30.01 2.98
N HIS A 527 13.77 -28.95 3.64
CA HIS A 527 14.63 -27.88 4.12
C HIS A 527 14.78 -27.90 5.64
N PRO A 528 15.89 -27.36 6.17
CA PRO A 528 16.04 -27.20 7.60
C PRO A 528 15.05 -26.15 8.16
N HIS A 529 14.76 -26.27 9.46
CA HIS A 529 13.83 -25.39 10.15
C HIS A 529 14.28 -23.92 10.10
N SER A 530 13.31 -23.02 9.93
CA SER A 530 13.50 -21.57 9.86
C SER A 530 12.19 -20.86 10.19
N LEU A 531 12.25 -19.59 10.57
CA LEU A 531 11.05 -18.81 10.91
C LEU A 531 10.43 -18.11 9.70
N GLY A 532 11.18 -17.90 8.62
CA GLY A 532 10.72 -17.24 7.39
C GLY A 532 10.93 -15.74 7.37
N ALA A 533 10.31 -15.08 6.39
CA ALA A 533 10.46 -13.65 6.13
C ALA A 533 9.60 -12.80 7.08
N LEU A 534 10.19 -12.33 8.18
CA LEU A 534 9.59 -11.40 9.15
C LEU A 534 10.67 -10.61 9.91
N ALA A 535 10.31 -9.51 10.57
CA ALA A 535 11.21 -8.72 11.46
C ALA A 535 12.57 -8.37 10.83
N SER A 536 12.58 -8.09 9.52
CA SER A 536 13.78 -7.82 8.71
C SER A 536 14.94 -8.82 8.87
N ARG A 537 14.65 -10.06 9.29
CA ARG A 537 15.68 -10.95 9.85
C ARG A 537 16.56 -11.67 8.83
N LEU A 538 16.13 -11.78 7.57
CA LEU A 538 16.72 -12.73 6.63
C LEU A 538 18.21 -12.45 6.35
N THR A 539 18.56 -11.22 5.97
CA THR A 539 19.96 -10.87 5.68
C THR A 539 20.86 -11.12 6.89
N TYR A 540 20.37 -10.84 8.10
CA TYR A 540 21.15 -10.97 9.33
C TYR A 540 21.18 -12.42 9.84
N VAL A 541 20.02 -13.00 10.17
CA VAL A 541 19.90 -14.34 10.77
C VAL A 541 20.14 -15.45 9.75
N ALA A 542 19.43 -15.44 8.62
CA ALA A 542 19.61 -16.45 7.58
C ALA A 542 20.94 -16.30 6.85
N GLY A 543 21.40 -15.06 6.64
CA GLY A 543 22.72 -14.79 6.08
C GLY A 543 23.85 -15.36 6.94
N ASN A 544 23.78 -15.21 8.27
CA ASN A 544 24.75 -15.85 9.17
C ASN A 544 24.65 -17.39 9.16
N ALA A 545 23.44 -17.95 9.10
CA ALA A 545 23.27 -19.40 9.00
C ALA A 545 23.89 -19.97 7.70
N VAL A 546 23.68 -19.27 6.57
CA VAL A 546 24.27 -19.61 5.27
C VAL A 546 25.78 -19.43 5.29
N LYS A 547 26.29 -18.33 5.85
CA LYS A 547 27.73 -18.11 6.01
C LYS A 547 28.35 -19.24 6.84
N ASN A 548 27.76 -19.60 7.98
CA ASN A 548 28.24 -20.71 8.82
C ASN A 548 28.25 -22.05 8.07
N ALA A 549 27.21 -22.33 7.27
CA ALA A 549 27.16 -23.54 6.44
C ALA A 549 28.26 -23.51 5.35
N ALA A 550 28.45 -22.37 4.68
CA ALA A 550 29.46 -22.18 3.66
C ALA A 550 30.89 -22.28 4.24
N THR A 551 31.15 -21.76 5.44
CA THR A 551 32.44 -21.90 6.14
C THR A 551 32.78 -23.37 6.38
N VAL A 552 31.81 -24.19 6.78
CA VAL A 552 32.03 -25.64 6.98
C VAL A 552 32.33 -26.33 5.65
N ALA A 553 31.59 -26.01 4.58
CA ALA A 553 31.84 -26.57 3.25
C ALA A 553 33.21 -26.13 2.69
N ALA A 554 33.58 -24.85 2.84
CA ALA A 554 34.88 -24.32 2.44
C ALA A 554 36.04 -25.03 3.15
N ARG A 555 35.88 -25.31 4.45
CA ARG A 555 36.89 -26.07 5.20
C ARG A 555 37.07 -27.49 4.65
N GLN A 556 35.97 -28.21 4.39
CA GLN A 556 36.03 -29.54 3.77
C GLN A 556 36.68 -29.51 2.39
N LEU A 557 36.41 -28.46 1.58
CA LEU A 557 37.08 -28.26 0.28
C LEU A 557 38.59 -28.09 0.43
N LEU A 558 39.03 -27.25 1.38
CA LEU A 558 40.44 -26.99 1.62
C LEU A 558 41.15 -28.24 2.19
N GLU A 559 40.50 -29.00 3.06
CA GLU A 559 41.00 -30.30 3.56
C GLU A 559 41.15 -31.31 2.40
N ALA A 560 40.15 -31.40 1.52
CA ALA A 560 40.22 -32.24 0.33
C ALA A 560 41.35 -31.82 -0.64
N ALA A 561 41.53 -30.51 -0.83
CA ALA A 561 42.62 -29.97 -1.65
C ALA A 561 44.00 -30.20 -1.01
N SER A 562 44.10 -30.06 0.31
CA SER A 562 45.32 -30.27 1.11
C SER A 562 45.90 -31.65 0.87
N GLU A 563 45.06 -32.69 0.95
CA GLU A 563 45.47 -34.07 0.70
C GLU A 563 45.92 -34.29 -0.76
N GLN A 564 45.21 -33.71 -1.72
CA GLN A 564 45.51 -33.86 -3.15
C GLN A 564 46.75 -33.09 -3.58
N MET A 565 47.01 -31.93 -2.98
CA MET A 565 48.14 -31.05 -3.30
C MET A 565 49.35 -31.29 -2.39
N LYS A 566 49.20 -32.12 -1.34
CA LYS A 566 50.22 -32.38 -0.31
C LYS A 566 50.74 -31.09 0.33
N ARG A 567 49.82 -30.19 0.67
CA ARG A 567 50.09 -28.89 1.31
C ARG A 567 49.21 -28.68 2.52
N PRO A 568 49.66 -27.97 3.57
CA PRO A 568 48.81 -27.60 4.69
C PRO A 568 47.58 -26.79 4.26
N VAL A 569 46.46 -26.92 4.98
CA VAL A 569 45.19 -26.22 4.68
C VAL A 569 45.36 -24.71 4.75
N GLU A 570 46.16 -24.24 5.70
CA GLU A 570 46.49 -22.83 5.93
C GLU A 570 47.21 -22.17 4.73
N ASP A 571 47.91 -22.96 3.91
CA ASP A 571 48.62 -22.49 2.71
C ASP A 571 47.70 -22.41 1.49
N LEU A 572 46.47 -22.91 1.57
CA LEU A 572 45.52 -22.97 0.46
C LEU A 572 44.47 -21.86 0.55
N THR A 573 43.96 -21.47 -0.61
CA THR A 573 42.85 -20.53 -0.76
C THR A 573 41.96 -20.92 -1.93
N ILE A 574 40.71 -20.46 -1.88
CA ILE A 574 39.76 -20.57 -2.98
C ILE A 574 39.54 -19.16 -3.54
N LEU A 575 39.72 -18.98 -4.84
CA LEU A 575 39.51 -17.73 -5.55
C LEU A 575 38.85 -18.02 -6.90
N ASN A 576 37.73 -17.36 -7.18
CA ASN A 576 36.98 -17.46 -8.44
C ASN A 576 36.70 -18.91 -8.91
N GLY A 577 36.37 -19.81 -7.99
CA GLY A 577 36.05 -21.20 -8.35
C GLY A 577 37.27 -22.09 -8.57
N GLU A 578 38.47 -21.64 -8.19
CA GLU A 578 39.69 -22.41 -8.23
C GLU A 578 40.36 -22.46 -6.86
N ILE A 579 40.99 -23.59 -6.53
CA ILE A 579 41.69 -23.84 -5.28
C ILE A 579 43.19 -23.98 -5.58
N GLY A 580 44.03 -23.27 -4.84
CA GLY A 580 45.47 -23.31 -5.01
C GLY A 580 46.21 -22.68 -3.83
N PRO A 581 47.55 -22.64 -3.88
CA PRO A 581 48.36 -22.01 -2.84
C PRO A 581 48.09 -20.50 -2.79
N ARG A 582 48.01 -19.93 -1.58
CA ARG A 582 47.81 -18.48 -1.37
C ARG A 582 48.77 -17.64 -2.21
N ASN A 583 50.06 -18.00 -2.21
CA ASN A 583 51.14 -17.33 -2.94
C ASN A 583 51.56 -18.06 -4.24
N GLY A 584 50.70 -18.94 -4.79
CA GLY A 584 51.02 -19.75 -5.97
C GLY A 584 50.92 -19.00 -7.29
N ALA A 585 51.53 -19.55 -8.35
CA ALA A 585 51.28 -19.11 -9.71
C ALA A 585 49.89 -19.58 -10.16
N GLU A 586 49.31 -18.96 -11.18
CA GLU A 586 48.00 -19.36 -11.74
C GLU A 586 47.97 -20.85 -12.14
N THR A 587 49.10 -21.40 -12.61
CA THR A 587 49.26 -22.83 -12.94
C THR A 587 49.16 -23.78 -11.73
N ASP A 588 49.25 -23.26 -10.50
CA ASP A 588 49.14 -24.05 -9.27
C ASP A 588 47.68 -24.23 -8.81
N PHE A 589 46.73 -23.53 -9.45
CA PHE A 589 45.31 -23.60 -9.13
C PHE A 589 44.62 -24.74 -9.88
N LYS A 590 43.63 -25.35 -9.23
CA LYS A 590 42.74 -26.37 -9.82
C LYS A 590 41.30 -25.91 -9.67
N ALA A 591 40.49 -26.13 -10.70
CA ALA A 591 39.05 -25.95 -10.59
C ALA A 591 38.48 -26.71 -9.38
N VAL A 592 37.60 -26.06 -8.62
CA VAL A 592 36.94 -26.66 -7.43
C VAL A 592 36.31 -28.01 -7.79
N GLY A 593 35.67 -28.12 -8.96
CA GLY A 593 35.06 -29.37 -9.43
C GLY A 593 36.06 -30.53 -9.59
N ALA A 594 37.31 -30.25 -9.98
CA ALA A 594 38.34 -31.29 -10.06
C ALA A 594 38.71 -31.83 -8.68
N VAL A 595 38.84 -30.93 -7.69
CA VAL A 595 39.11 -31.31 -6.29
C VAL A 595 37.94 -32.10 -5.72
N VAL A 596 36.70 -31.65 -5.93
CA VAL A 596 35.49 -32.31 -5.43
C VAL A 596 35.34 -33.71 -6.02
N ARG A 597 35.50 -33.88 -7.34
CA ARG A 597 35.41 -35.21 -7.98
C ARG A 597 36.46 -36.16 -7.44
N ALA A 598 37.72 -35.72 -7.35
CA ALA A 598 38.78 -36.56 -6.82
C ALA A 598 38.57 -36.93 -5.34
N HIS A 599 37.91 -36.05 -4.56
CA HIS A 599 37.55 -36.32 -3.18
C HIS A 599 36.41 -37.34 -3.05
N ILE A 600 35.40 -37.28 -3.93
CA ILE A 600 34.24 -38.18 -3.91
C ILE A 600 34.62 -39.57 -4.45
N TYR A 601 35.31 -39.65 -5.59
CA TYR A 601 35.60 -40.91 -6.28
C TYR A 601 36.90 -41.58 -5.77
N ARG A 602 37.03 -41.70 -4.46
CA ARG A 602 38.13 -42.43 -3.79
C ARG A 602 37.58 -43.34 -2.68
N PRO A 603 38.36 -44.33 -2.19
CA PRO A 603 37.95 -45.13 -1.04
C PRO A 603 37.64 -44.24 0.18
N GLY A 604 36.42 -44.35 0.72
CA GLY A 604 35.96 -43.53 1.85
C GLY A 604 35.59 -42.08 1.51
N GLY A 605 35.61 -41.69 0.22
CA GLY A 605 35.21 -40.35 -0.24
C GLY A 605 33.77 -40.00 0.15
N GLN A 606 33.53 -38.72 0.42
CA GLN A 606 32.24 -38.18 0.88
C GLN A 606 31.84 -36.94 0.08
N PRO A 607 30.54 -36.61 -0.02
CA PRO A 607 30.12 -35.34 -0.57
C PRO A 607 30.56 -34.18 0.34
N ILE A 608 30.84 -33.03 -0.26
CA ILE A 608 31.17 -31.80 0.46
C ILE A 608 29.87 -31.10 0.87
N ILE A 609 29.56 -31.14 2.16
CA ILE A 609 28.31 -30.63 2.72
C ILE A 609 28.60 -29.89 4.03
N GLY A 610 28.26 -28.60 4.05
CA GLY A 610 28.25 -27.78 5.25
C GLY A 610 26.85 -27.61 5.81
N VAL A 611 26.70 -27.74 7.12
CA VAL A 611 25.46 -27.43 7.84
C VAL A 611 25.75 -26.29 8.80
N GLY A 612 24.94 -25.24 8.73
CA GLY A 612 25.10 -24.03 9.53
C GLY A 612 23.80 -23.67 10.24
N THR A 613 23.92 -23.20 11.47
CA THR A 613 22.82 -22.60 12.24
C THR A 613 23.32 -21.31 12.86
N PHE A 614 22.43 -20.34 13.01
CA PHE A 614 22.67 -19.13 13.77
C PHE A 614 21.42 -18.82 14.58
N ASP A 615 21.55 -18.69 15.89
CA ASP A 615 20.49 -18.20 16.77
C ASP A 615 20.78 -16.74 17.12
N ASN A 616 19.81 -15.85 16.87
CA ASN A 616 19.95 -14.43 17.07
C ASN A 616 20.28 -14.11 18.54
N PRO A 617 21.40 -13.42 18.88
CA PRO A 617 21.80 -13.18 20.27
C PRO A 617 20.83 -12.19 20.98
N SER A 618 19.70 -12.72 21.40
CA SER A 618 18.51 -12.00 21.87
C SER A 618 17.88 -12.76 23.04
N GLU A 619 17.09 -12.05 23.82
CA GLU A 619 16.40 -12.53 25.02
C GLU A 619 14.89 -12.46 24.79
N PHE A 620 14.14 -13.45 25.30
CA PHE A 620 12.68 -13.39 25.25
C PHE A 620 12.21 -12.33 26.26
N PRO A 621 11.52 -11.25 25.83
CA PRO A 621 11.16 -10.19 26.75
C PRO A 621 10.17 -10.67 27.81
N ASP A 622 10.27 -10.13 29.03
CA ASP A 622 9.34 -10.45 30.11
C ASP A 622 7.93 -9.85 29.85
N HIS A 623 7.01 -10.06 30.82
CA HIS A 623 5.63 -9.58 30.72
C HIS A 623 5.50 -8.04 30.62
N ASN A 624 6.48 -7.29 31.13
CA ASN A 624 6.54 -5.83 31.04
C ASN A 624 7.43 -5.36 29.87
N ARG A 625 7.84 -6.29 29.00
CA ARG A 625 8.67 -6.10 27.80
C ARG A 625 10.11 -5.67 28.08
N TYR A 626 10.67 -6.05 29.23
CA TYR A 626 12.11 -5.91 29.50
C TYR A 626 12.89 -7.09 28.93
N GLY A 627 13.94 -6.83 28.14
CA GLY A 627 14.81 -7.84 27.55
C GLY A 627 15.36 -7.41 26.20
N ASN A 628 16.56 -7.88 25.84
CA ASN A 628 17.14 -7.55 24.54
C ASN A 628 16.45 -8.31 23.39
N GLU A 629 15.38 -7.78 22.80
CA GLU A 629 14.53 -8.52 21.85
C GLU A 629 15.18 -8.86 20.49
N SER A 630 16.33 -8.27 20.17
CA SER A 630 17.08 -8.48 18.93
C SER A 630 18.59 -8.42 19.16
N GLY A 631 19.37 -9.17 18.39
CA GLY A 631 20.83 -9.14 18.43
C GLY A 631 21.45 -7.94 17.71
N ALA A 632 20.71 -7.29 16.82
CA ALA A 632 21.14 -6.07 16.13
C ALA A 632 19.94 -5.16 15.84
N TYR A 633 20.19 -3.86 15.71
CA TYR A 633 19.17 -2.85 15.41
C TYR A 633 19.61 -2.01 14.21
N ASN A 634 18.70 -1.75 13.28
CA ASN A 634 18.91 -0.82 12.17
C ASN A 634 18.22 0.50 12.49
N PHE A 635 18.82 1.59 12.02
CA PHE A 635 18.36 2.96 12.26
C PHE A 635 18.08 3.65 10.94
N ALA A 636 17.20 4.64 10.94
CA ALA A 636 16.98 5.50 9.79
C ALA A 636 16.66 6.92 10.18
N ALA A 637 16.97 7.84 9.29
CA ALA A 637 16.45 9.19 9.29
C ALA A 637 15.82 9.49 7.93
N GLN A 638 14.60 10.02 7.96
CA GLN A 638 13.84 10.42 6.80
C GLN A 638 13.57 11.92 6.88
N ALA A 639 13.90 12.66 5.83
CA ALA A 639 13.70 14.11 5.77
C ALA A 639 12.91 14.49 4.52
N ALA A 640 11.90 15.34 4.66
CA ALA A 640 10.97 15.70 3.60
C ALA A 640 10.89 17.22 3.41
N GLU A 641 10.74 17.64 2.15
CA GLU A 641 10.31 18.99 1.77
C GLU A 641 8.91 18.91 1.14
N VAL A 642 8.00 19.74 1.64
CA VAL A 642 6.65 19.86 1.10
C VAL A 642 6.34 21.30 0.71
N GLU A 643 5.37 21.46 -0.19
CA GLU A 643 4.68 22.71 -0.46
C GLU A 643 3.19 22.51 -0.15
N VAL A 644 2.59 23.44 0.58
CA VAL A 644 1.18 23.41 0.99
C VAL A 644 0.47 24.62 0.41
N ASP A 645 -0.61 24.40 -0.34
CA ASP A 645 -1.50 25.44 -0.84
C ASP A 645 -2.53 25.79 0.26
N PRO A 646 -2.47 26.99 0.89
CA PRO A 646 -3.35 27.32 2.01
C PRO A 646 -4.83 27.46 1.60
N ALA A 647 -5.14 27.73 0.31
CA ALA A 647 -6.51 27.86 -0.18
C ALA A 647 -7.20 26.52 -0.40
N THR A 648 -6.43 25.41 -0.45
CA THR A 648 -6.97 24.06 -0.69
C THR A 648 -6.54 23.05 0.36
N GLY A 649 -5.48 23.31 1.11
CA GLY A 649 -4.79 22.32 1.93
C GLY A 649 -4.01 21.28 1.13
N GLU A 650 -3.93 21.38 -0.21
CA GLU A 650 -3.19 20.44 -1.04
C GLU A 650 -1.71 20.42 -0.67
N VAL A 651 -1.16 19.22 -0.51
CA VAL A 651 0.25 18.99 -0.23
C VAL A 651 0.94 18.44 -1.46
N LYS A 652 2.02 19.10 -1.89
CA LYS A 652 2.96 18.58 -2.86
C LYS A 652 4.25 18.18 -2.14
N LEU A 653 4.52 16.87 -2.12
CA LEU A 653 5.81 16.36 -1.65
C LEU A 653 6.87 16.62 -2.73
N LEU A 654 7.80 17.54 -2.46
CA LEU A 654 8.78 18.01 -3.44
C LEU A 654 9.97 17.06 -3.52
N GLU A 655 10.58 16.77 -2.37
CA GLU A 655 11.64 15.79 -2.25
C GLU A 655 11.63 15.11 -0.89
N ILE A 656 12.14 13.87 -0.84
CA ILE A 656 12.32 13.12 0.40
C ILE A 656 13.67 12.39 0.35
N ALA A 657 14.42 12.45 1.44
CA ALA A 657 15.61 11.64 1.65
C ALA A 657 15.30 10.54 2.66
N ALA A 658 15.69 9.31 2.35
CA ALA A 658 15.62 8.16 3.25
C ALA A 658 17.02 7.57 3.39
N VAL A 659 17.62 7.74 4.57
CA VAL A 659 18.96 7.24 4.87
C VAL A 659 18.88 6.16 5.93
N VAL A 660 19.44 4.99 5.63
CA VAL A 660 19.31 3.81 6.49
C VAL A 660 20.69 3.28 6.91
N ASP A 661 20.84 3.03 8.20
CA ASP A 661 21.91 2.20 8.76
C ASP A 661 21.48 0.73 8.73
N CYS A 662 21.89 0.03 7.68
CA CYS A 662 21.72 -1.41 7.54
C CYS A 662 23.06 -2.18 7.59
N GLY A 663 24.08 -1.60 8.22
CA GLY A 663 25.43 -2.16 8.17
C GLY A 663 25.96 -2.27 6.73
N THR A 664 26.73 -3.32 6.43
CA THR A 664 27.21 -3.60 5.08
C THR A 664 26.06 -3.90 4.11
N VAL A 665 25.98 -3.12 3.03
CA VAL A 665 25.02 -3.37 1.94
C VAL A 665 25.50 -4.55 1.09
N ILE A 666 24.74 -5.66 1.09
CA ILE A 666 25.12 -6.86 0.31
C ILE A 666 24.89 -6.68 -1.20
N ASN A 667 23.75 -6.10 -1.58
CA ASN A 667 23.35 -5.87 -2.97
C ASN A 667 22.80 -4.43 -3.11
N PRO A 668 23.59 -3.48 -3.64
CA PRO A 668 23.19 -2.07 -3.70
C PRO A 668 21.86 -1.82 -4.42
N ALA A 669 21.68 -2.34 -5.64
CA ALA A 669 20.46 -2.14 -6.42
C ALA A 669 19.20 -2.67 -5.72
N THR A 670 19.27 -3.86 -5.12
CA THR A 670 18.13 -4.45 -4.40
C THR A 670 17.85 -3.71 -3.09
N ALA A 671 18.90 -3.26 -2.39
CA ALA A 671 18.78 -2.46 -1.18
C ALA A 671 18.10 -1.12 -1.48
N GLU A 672 18.51 -0.43 -2.54
CA GLU A 672 17.87 0.81 -2.98
C GLU A 672 16.39 0.58 -3.30
N GLY A 673 16.06 -0.45 -4.10
CA GLY A 673 14.68 -0.79 -4.43
C GLY A 673 13.82 -1.14 -3.20
N GLN A 674 14.41 -1.76 -2.16
CA GLN A 674 13.70 -2.02 -0.90
C GLN A 674 13.31 -0.73 -0.18
N VAL A 675 14.20 0.27 -0.13
CA VAL A 675 13.94 1.58 0.48
C VAL A 675 12.94 2.37 -0.35
N GLN A 676 13.07 2.38 -1.68
CA GLN A 676 12.13 3.04 -2.58
C GLN A 676 10.69 2.54 -2.39
N GLY A 677 10.50 1.21 -2.34
CA GLY A 677 9.20 0.62 -2.07
C GLY A 677 8.67 0.92 -0.66
N ALA A 678 9.56 1.02 0.33
CA ALA A 678 9.20 1.36 1.71
C ALA A 678 8.70 2.80 1.84
N VAL A 679 9.40 3.74 1.21
CA VAL A 679 9.02 5.15 1.16
C VAL A 679 7.67 5.32 0.49
N MET A 680 7.42 4.61 -0.60
CA MET A 680 6.12 4.67 -1.29
C MET A 680 4.95 4.23 -0.39
N GLN A 681 5.10 3.12 0.32
CA GLN A 681 4.10 2.66 1.30
C GLN A 681 3.96 3.63 2.49
N GLY A 682 5.05 4.29 2.90
CA GLY A 682 5.04 5.32 3.93
C GLY A 682 4.28 6.58 3.52
N ILE A 683 4.45 7.04 2.27
CA ILE A 683 3.67 8.13 1.68
C ILE A 683 2.18 7.76 1.66
N GLY A 684 1.88 6.50 1.32
CA GLY A 684 0.54 5.93 1.38
C GLY A 684 -0.10 6.11 2.76
N LEU A 685 0.55 5.61 3.81
CA LEU A 685 0.09 5.76 5.20
C LEU A 685 -0.03 7.24 5.63
N ALA A 686 0.90 8.08 5.19
CA ALA A 686 0.96 9.48 5.61
C ALA A 686 -0.19 10.33 5.04
N MET A 687 -0.56 10.13 3.76
CA MET A 687 -1.40 11.09 3.04
C MET A 687 -2.53 10.50 2.19
N ILE A 688 -2.54 9.19 1.89
CA ILE A 688 -3.37 8.65 0.80
C ILE A 688 -4.29 7.53 1.26
N GLU A 689 -3.75 6.48 1.86
CA GLU A 689 -4.43 5.20 2.05
C GLU A 689 -5.43 5.24 3.21
N TYR A 690 -6.72 5.16 2.89
CA TYR A 690 -7.82 5.03 3.85
C TYR A 690 -9.10 4.53 3.14
N PHE A 691 -10.07 4.05 3.93
CA PHE A 691 -11.43 3.71 3.48
C PHE A 691 -12.45 4.49 4.29
N ASP A 692 -13.52 4.97 3.65
CA ASP A 692 -14.74 5.29 4.38
C ASP A 692 -15.39 4.02 4.94
N TRP A 693 -16.04 4.14 6.10
CA TRP A 693 -16.63 3.01 6.82
C TRP A 693 -18.14 3.14 6.94
N TRP A 694 -18.85 2.05 6.72
CA TRP A 694 -20.28 1.97 6.98
C TRP A 694 -20.62 0.65 7.67
N ASN A 695 -21.25 0.73 8.84
CA ASN A 695 -21.73 -0.43 9.61
C ASN A 695 -20.69 -1.55 9.80
N GLY A 696 -19.44 -1.17 10.13
CA GLY A 696 -18.36 -2.11 10.45
C GLY A 696 -17.57 -2.66 9.26
N GLN A 697 -17.78 -2.14 8.05
CA GLN A 697 -17.02 -2.51 6.85
C GLN A 697 -16.62 -1.28 6.02
N PRO A 698 -15.58 -1.40 5.16
CA PRO A 698 -15.33 -0.43 4.10
C PRO A 698 -16.55 -0.21 3.21
N THR A 699 -16.76 1.02 2.72
CA THR A 699 -17.89 1.35 1.85
C THR A 699 -17.86 0.62 0.50
N ASP A 700 -16.72 0.56 -0.18
CA ASP A 700 -16.55 -0.26 -1.39
C ASP A 700 -15.17 -0.93 -1.29
N PRO A 701 -15.08 -2.21 -0.86
CA PRO A 701 -13.81 -2.91 -0.66
C PRO A 701 -13.13 -3.25 -2.01
N GLN A 702 -12.73 -2.23 -2.75
CA GLN A 702 -12.06 -2.31 -4.04
C GLN A 702 -10.96 -1.24 -4.13
N LEU A 703 -10.01 -1.44 -5.04
CA LEU A 703 -8.95 -0.45 -5.31
C LEU A 703 -9.47 0.90 -5.84
N LYS A 704 -10.77 0.98 -6.18
CA LYS A 704 -11.42 2.24 -6.57
C LYS A 704 -11.59 3.19 -5.38
N ASP A 705 -11.94 2.64 -4.21
CA ASP A 705 -12.19 3.42 -2.98
C ASP A 705 -11.03 3.30 -1.98
N TYR A 706 -10.08 2.40 -2.23
CA TYR A 706 -8.79 2.35 -1.53
C TYR A 706 -7.67 2.87 -2.44
N PRO A 707 -7.36 4.18 -2.38
CA PRO A 707 -6.31 4.74 -3.22
C PRO A 707 -4.94 4.26 -2.73
N ILE A 708 -4.18 3.63 -3.61
CA ILE A 708 -2.76 3.33 -3.37
C ILE A 708 -1.88 4.35 -4.12
N PRO A 709 -0.70 4.70 -3.59
CA PRO A 709 0.26 5.55 -4.30
C PRO A 709 0.60 4.99 -5.68
N GLY A 710 0.47 5.81 -6.73
CA GLY A 710 0.82 5.45 -8.11
C GLY A 710 2.18 6.00 -8.53
N ALA A 711 2.70 5.63 -9.71
CA ALA A 711 4.02 6.10 -10.16
C ALA A 711 4.17 7.64 -10.18
N ALA A 712 3.09 8.38 -10.46
CA ALA A 712 3.07 9.84 -10.46
C ALA A 712 3.16 10.48 -9.05
N THR A 713 2.94 9.69 -7.99
CA THR A 713 3.05 10.14 -6.59
C THR A 713 4.49 10.19 -6.11
N MET A 714 5.43 9.52 -6.79
CA MET A 714 6.82 9.45 -6.33
C MET A 714 7.48 10.85 -6.42
N PRO A 715 7.93 11.44 -5.30
CA PRO A 715 8.64 12.71 -5.32
C PRO A 715 10.07 12.50 -5.85
N LYS A 716 10.88 13.57 -5.88
CA LYS A 716 12.33 13.40 -5.98
C LYS A 716 12.82 12.66 -4.73
N LEU A 717 13.17 11.39 -4.90
CA LEU A 717 13.58 10.51 -3.81
C LEU A 717 15.11 10.36 -3.79
N HIS A 718 15.70 10.61 -2.63
CA HIS A 718 17.10 10.31 -2.34
C HIS A 718 17.18 9.08 -1.43
N VAL A 719 17.92 8.07 -1.84
CA VAL A 719 18.22 6.89 -1.01
C VAL A 719 19.72 6.88 -0.73
N ALA A 720 20.09 6.72 0.53
CA ALA A 720 21.49 6.53 0.91
C ALA A 720 21.61 5.57 2.09
N PHE A 721 22.82 5.07 2.31
CA PHE A 721 23.12 4.14 3.40
C PHE A 721 24.20 4.74 4.32
N ALA A 722 24.11 4.42 5.60
CA ALA A 722 25.15 4.77 6.55
C ALA A 722 26.37 3.85 6.40
N ASP A 723 27.56 4.36 6.71
CA ASP A 723 28.82 3.63 6.64
C ASP A 723 29.02 2.84 7.94
N SER A 724 28.15 1.87 8.15
CA SER A 724 28.03 1.09 9.38
C SER A 724 28.51 -0.35 9.20
N TYR A 725 28.97 -0.98 10.28
CA TYR A 725 29.35 -2.39 10.30
C TYR A 725 28.83 -3.04 11.59
N GLU A 726 27.99 -4.06 11.45
CA GLU A 726 27.49 -4.83 12.60
C GLU A 726 28.38 -6.07 12.83
N PRO A 727 29.19 -6.13 13.90
CA PRO A 727 30.13 -7.23 14.13
C PRO A 727 29.51 -8.63 14.13
N SER A 728 28.25 -8.74 14.57
CA SER A 728 27.51 -9.99 14.61
C SER A 728 26.87 -10.39 13.28
N GLY A 729 26.84 -9.50 12.28
CA GLY A 729 26.20 -9.71 10.98
C GLY A 729 27.11 -10.39 9.94
N PRO A 730 26.54 -11.02 8.90
CA PRO A 730 27.33 -11.63 7.84
C PRO A 730 28.03 -10.53 7.03
N PHE A 731 29.36 -10.49 7.11
CA PHE A 731 30.18 -9.43 6.52
C PHE A 731 29.82 -8.01 7.00
N GLY A 732 29.24 -7.88 8.20
CA GLY A 732 28.83 -6.58 8.76
C GLY A 732 27.40 -6.15 8.44
N ALA A 733 26.63 -6.97 7.71
CA ALA A 733 25.28 -6.61 7.25
C ALA A 733 24.21 -6.73 8.35
N LYS A 734 23.23 -5.83 8.29
CA LYS A 734 21.95 -5.91 9.01
C LYS A 734 20.81 -6.13 8.00
N GLY A 735 19.59 -6.23 8.51
CA GLY A 735 18.35 -6.23 7.75
C GLY A 735 17.93 -4.83 7.29
N LEU A 736 17.13 -4.78 6.23
CA LEU A 736 16.65 -3.57 5.57
C LEU A 736 15.15 -3.60 5.25
N GLY A 737 14.50 -4.74 5.52
CA GLY A 737 13.17 -5.05 5.00
C GLY A 737 12.08 -4.06 5.40
N GLU A 738 12.16 -3.41 6.56
CA GLU A 738 11.03 -2.64 7.11
C GLU A 738 11.33 -1.16 7.36
N ILE A 739 12.50 -0.85 7.92
CA ILE A 739 12.90 0.47 8.46
C ILE A 739 12.72 1.66 7.50
N GLY A 740 12.80 1.45 6.18
CA GLY A 740 12.68 2.53 5.19
C GLY A 740 11.31 3.22 5.20
N LEU A 741 10.27 2.56 5.73
CA LEU A 741 8.90 3.08 5.82
C LEU A 741 8.69 3.90 7.10
N ASP A 742 9.31 3.47 8.20
CA ASP A 742 8.82 3.72 9.56
C ASP A 742 8.69 5.21 9.91
N ALA A 743 9.69 6.06 9.63
CA ALA A 743 9.63 7.49 9.97
C ALA A 743 9.10 8.39 8.81
N VAL A 744 8.72 7.81 7.68
CA VAL A 744 8.18 8.58 6.53
C VAL A 744 6.93 9.38 6.91
N PRO A 745 5.93 8.82 7.63
CA PRO A 745 4.78 9.60 8.08
C PRO A 745 5.19 10.79 8.95
N ALA A 746 6.08 10.57 9.92
CA ALA A 746 6.56 11.62 10.82
C ALA A 746 7.23 12.78 10.07
N ALA A 747 8.16 12.45 9.17
CA ALA A 747 8.89 13.44 8.37
C ALA A 747 7.95 14.31 7.52
N ILE A 748 6.97 13.68 6.85
CA ILE A 748 6.01 14.39 6.00
C ILE A 748 5.16 15.36 6.82
N ALA A 749 4.67 14.97 7.99
CA ALA A 749 3.83 15.90 8.76
C ALA A 749 4.58 16.96 9.52
N ASN A 750 5.79 16.68 9.99
CA ASN A 750 6.65 17.75 10.49
C ASN A 750 6.87 18.79 9.39
N ALA A 751 7.06 18.36 8.14
CA ALA A 751 7.17 19.26 7.00
C ALA A 751 5.86 20.03 6.72
N ILE A 752 4.68 19.38 6.82
CA ILE A 752 3.38 20.04 6.65
C ILE A 752 3.15 21.07 7.76
N ALA A 753 3.42 20.71 9.01
CA ALA A 753 3.28 21.62 10.15
C ALA A 753 4.22 22.82 10.04
N ASP A 754 5.46 22.61 9.59
CA ASP A 754 6.42 23.68 9.30
C ASP A 754 5.95 24.60 8.15
N ALA A 755 5.33 24.03 7.11
CA ALA A 755 4.85 24.79 5.96
C ALA A 755 3.70 25.73 6.32
N CYS A 756 2.66 25.20 6.98
CA CYS A 756 1.39 25.91 7.15
C CYS A 756 1.09 26.32 8.60
N GLY A 757 1.91 25.91 9.58
CA GLY A 757 1.76 26.28 11.00
C GLY A 757 0.61 25.59 11.73
N VAL A 758 -0.12 24.68 11.09
CA VAL A 758 -1.17 23.86 11.72
C VAL A 758 -0.75 22.40 11.72
N ARG A 759 -1.17 21.66 12.75
CA ARG A 759 -0.84 20.24 12.92
C ARG A 759 -2.10 19.39 12.82
N VAL A 760 -2.02 18.33 12.02
CA VAL A 760 -3.05 17.30 11.90
C VAL A 760 -2.63 16.11 12.77
N TYR A 761 -3.52 15.69 13.66
CA TYR A 761 -3.23 14.64 14.65
C TYR A 761 -3.68 13.24 14.22
N GLU A 762 -4.24 13.10 13.02
CA GLU A 762 -4.83 11.85 12.53
C GLU A 762 -4.35 11.53 11.11
N LEU A 763 -3.77 10.35 10.92
CA LEU A 763 -3.43 9.84 9.59
C LEU A 763 -4.68 9.26 8.87
N PRO A 764 -4.70 9.23 7.52
CA PRO A 764 -3.82 10.02 6.66
C PRO A 764 -4.14 11.52 6.76
N ILE A 765 -3.14 12.35 6.47
CA ILE A 765 -3.21 13.81 6.46
C ILE A 765 -3.78 14.25 5.11
N THR A 766 -5.10 14.23 5.02
CA THR A 766 -5.82 14.71 3.83
C THR A 766 -5.76 16.22 3.70
N SER A 767 -5.87 16.73 2.47
CA SER A 767 -5.96 18.16 2.20
C SER A 767 -7.11 18.83 2.97
N GLU A 768 -8.24 18.12 3.13
CA GLU A 768 -9.37 18.61 3.90
C GLU A 768 -9.00 18.84 5.38
N LYS A 769 -8.29 17.89 6.02
CA LYS A 769 -7.87 18.04 7.42
C LYS A 769 -6.97 19.27 7.59
N ILE A 770 -6.10 19.53 6.62
CA ILE A 770 -5.25 20.73 6.60
C ILE A 770 -6.09 22.00 6.41
N HIS A 771 -6.95 22.03 5.38
CA HIS A 771 -7.79 23.19 5.07
C HIS A 771 -8.74 23.52 6.23
N ARG A 772 -9.30 22.50 6.90
CA ARG A 772 -10.13 22.66 8.10
C ARG A 772 -9.35 23.22 9.29
N ALA A 773 -8.11 22.80 9.46
CA ALA A 773 -7.24 23.35 10.50
C ALA A 773 -6.83 24.81 10.22
N LEU A 774 -6.69 25.18 8.94
CA LEU A 774 -6.37 26.55 8.50
C LEU A 774 -7.58 27.50 8.56
N HIS A 775 -8.77 27.02 8.23
CA HIS A 775 -9.99 27.82 8.06
C HIS A 775 -11.18 27.26 8.88
N PRO A 776 -11.05 27.11 10.21
CA PRO A 776 -12.08 26.46 11.04
C PRO A 776 -13.45 27.14 10.95
N GLU A 777 -13.49 28.45 10.69
CA GLU A 777 -14.70 29.25 10.54
C GLU A 777 -15.59 28.81 9.37
N ARG A 778 -14.99 28.29 8.28
CA ARG A 778 -15.73 27.80 7.10
C ARG A 778 -16.49 26.50 7.37
N TYR A 779 -16.14 25.81 8.45
CA TYR A 779 -16.71 24.53 8.83
C TYR A 779 -17.56 24.59 10.09
N ALA A 780 -17.68 25.76 10.73
CA ALA A 780 -18.30 25.91 12.05
C ALA A 780 -19.77 25.44 12.09
N GLN A 781 -20.48 25.49 10.96
CA GLN A 781 -21.88 25.05 10.84
C GLN A 781 -22.04 23.64 10.25
N GLU A 782 -20.93 23.00 9.86
CA GLU A 782 -20.99 21.68 9.26
C GLU A 782 -21.38 20.63 10.30
N LYS A 783 -22.36 19.80 9.94
CA LYS A 783 -22.60 18.53 10.63
C LYS A 783 -22.02 17.43 9.77
N LEU A 784 -20.98 16.76 10.28
CA LEU A 784 -20.42 15.58 9.62
C LEU A 784 -21.51 14.52 9.50
N ALA A 785 -21.93 14.26 8.27
CA ALA A 785 -22.89 13.19 7.99
C ALA A 785 -22.18 11.85 8.17
N ALA A 786 -22.87 10.89 8.79
CA ALA A 786 -22.40 9.51 8.80
C ALA A 786 -22.26 9.01 7.35
N PRO A 787 -21.23 8.21 7.04
CA PRO A 787 -21.09 7.59 5.73
C PRO A 787 -22.37 6.84 5.35
N ALA A 788 -22.74 6.89 4.07
CA ALA A 788 -23.95 6.23 3.58
C ALA A 788 -23.68 4.76 3.22
N ALA A 789 -24.75 3.97 3.11
CA ALA A 789 -24.65 2.57 2.70
C ALA A 789 -24.01 2.45 1.29
N PRO A 790 -23.15 1.44 1.07
CA PRO A 790 -22.59 1.13 -0.24
C PRO A 790 -23.67 0.97 -1.31
N LYS A 791 -23.61 1.71 -2.42
CA LYS A 791 -24.51 1.48 -3.57
C LYS A 791 -23.94 0.39 -4.48
N GLY A 792 -24.63 -0.75 -4.58
CA GLY A 792 -24.37 -1.74 -5.64
C GLY A 792 -23.25 -2.76 -5.37
N GLY A 793 -22.58 -2.69 -4.21
CA GLY A 793 -21.63 -3.73 -3.78
C GLY A 793 -22.26 -5.13 -3.74
N THR A 794 -21.44 -6.17 -3.88
CA THR A 794 -21.84 -7.58 -3.78
C THR A 794 -22.68 -7.83 -2.52
N TRP A 795 -22.22 -7.29 -1.38
CA TRP A 795 -22.87 -7.46 -0.08
C TRP A 795 -24.11 -6.60 0.12
N ALA A 796 -24.16 -5.38 -0.43
CA ALA A 796 -25.40 -4.58 -0.44
C ALA A 796 -26.50 -5.25 -1.28
N ARG A 797 -26.10 -6.00 -2.32
CA ARG A 797 -27.02 -6.83 -3.11
C ARG A 797 -27.50 -8.03 -2.31
N ILE A 798 -26.59 -8.79 -1.70
CA ILE A 798 -26.92 -9.94 -0.84
C ILE A 798 -27.83 -9.52 0.32
N ALA A 799 -27.51 -8.43 1.02
CA ALA A 799 -28.30 -7.89 2.13
C ALA A 799 -29.70 -7.43 1.69
N ALA A 800 -29.87 -7.03 0.43
CA ALA A 800 -31.17 -6.71 -0.17
C ALA A 800 -31.88 -7.93 -0.78
N GLY A 801 -31.43 -9.16 -0.49
CA GLY A 801 -31.99 -10.40 -1.04
C GLY A 801 -31.70 -10.60 -2.53
N LYS A 802 -30.73 -9.86 -3.09
CA LYS A 802 -30.30 -9.98 -4.49
C LYS A 802 -29.05 -10.88 -4.56
N PRO A 803 -28.89 -11.69 -5.61
CA PRO A 803 -27.67 -12.49 -5.77
C PRO A 803 -26.40 -11.62 -5.68
N SER A 804 -25.34 -12.16 -5.09
CA SER A 804 -23.99 -11.53 -5.00
C SER A 804 -23.57 -10.94 -6.34
N GLY A 805 -23.95 -11.64 -7.42
CA GLY A 805 -24.10 -11.11 -8.76
C GLY A 805 -22.74 -10.84 -9.41
N ALA A 806 -22.21 -11.87 -10.05
CA ALA A 806 -21.95 -11.79 -11.47
C ALA A 806 -22.37 -13.14 -12.07
N ARG A 807 -23.60 -13.23 -12.59
CA ARG A 807 -23.85 -14.26 -13.61
C ARG A 807 -22.87 -13.98 -14.75
N PRO A 808 -22.11 -14.98 -15.25
CA PRO A 808 -21.34 -14.82 -16.47
C PRO A 808 -22.24 -14.22 -17.54
N PHE A 809 -21.80 -13.09 -18.06
CA PHE A 809 -22.50 -12.34 -19.07
C PHE A 809 -21.61 -12.33 -20.30
N SER A 810 -22.03 -13.04 -21.34
CA SER A 810 -21.36 -13.02 -22.64
C SER A 810 -22.26 -12.28 -23.62
N PRO A 811 -22.21 -10.93 -23.66
CA PRO A 811 -22.96 -10.21 -24.68
C PRO A 811 -22.37 -10.46 -26.06
N GLU A 812 -23.22 -10.47 -27.07
CA GLU A 812 -22.82 -10.44 -28.47
C GLU A 812 -22.12 -9.11 -28.77
N PHE A 813 -20.86 -9.11 -29.19
CA PHE A 813 -20.16 -7.89 -29.60
C PHE A 813 -20.28 -7.69 -31.11
N VAL A 814 -20.94 -6.62 -31.53
CA VAL A 814 -21.20 -6.30 -32.95
C VAL A 814 -20.62 -4.93 -33.33
N PHE A 815 -20.50 -4.69 -34.63
CA PHE A 815 -20.07 -3.41 -35.20
C PHE A 815 -21.17 -2.87 -36.10
N ALA A 816 -21.68 -1.68 -35.79
CA ALA A 816 -22.62 -1.01 -36.67
C ALA A 816 -21.88 -0.40 -37.87
N ALA A 817 -22.48 -0.49 -39.06
CA ALA A 817 -21.98 0.10 -40.29
C ALA A 817 -22.43 1.56 -40.47
N SER A 818 -23.54 1.96 -39.85
CA SER A 818 -24.08 3.33 -39.90
C SER A 818 -24.73 3.78 -38.58
N VAL A 819 -24.94 5.09 -38.41
CA VAL A 819 -25.69 5.63 -37.27
C VAL A 819 -27.12 5.07 -37.22
N ASP A 820 -27.80 4.95 -38.35
CA ASP A 820 -29.17 4.44 -38.41
C ASP A 820 -29.25 2.97 -37.95
N GLU A 821 -28.26 2.15 -38.31
CA GLU A 821 -28.18 0.77 -37.82
C GLU A 821 -27.95 0.72 -36.31
N ALA A 822 -27.03 1.53 -35.79
CA ALA A 822 -26.78 1.61 -34.35
C ALA A 822 -28.05 2.07 -33.58
N VAL A 823 -28.76 3.08 -34.09
CA VAL A 823 -30.03 3.56 -33.53
C VAL A 823 -31.10 2.47 -33.56
N ARG A 824 -31.23 1.71 -34.65
CA ARG A 824 -32.17 0.58 -34.73
C ARG A 824 -31.90 -0.49 -33.67
N TRP A 825 -30.64 -0.84 -33.44
CA TRP A 825 -30.29 -1.79 -32.39
C TRP A 825 -30.56 -1.25 -30.98
N LEU A 826 -30.33 0.05 -30.74
CA LEU A 826 -30.69 0.64 -29.44
C LEU A 826 -32.20 0.68 -29.22
N ALA A 827 -32.98 1.01 -30.25
CA ALA A 827 -34.43 1.05 -30.20
C ALA A 827 -35.04 -0.34 -29.90
N ALA A 828 -34.34 -1.43 -30.23
CA ALA A 828 -34.75 -2.80 -29.89
C ALA A 828 -34.71 -3.09 -28.37
N GLY A 829 -34.04 -2.25 -27.57
CA GLY A 829 -34.08 -2.28 -26.12
C GLY A 829 -33.17 -3.33 -25.45
N ASP A 830 -32.46 -4.16 -26.21
CA ASP A 830 -31.56 -5.20 -25.69
C ASP A 830 -30.06 -4.91 -25.91
N SER A 831 -29.74 -3.76 -26.49
CA SER A 831 -28.39 -3.39 -26.94
C SER A 831 -27.80 -2.22 -26.15
N ALA A 832 -26.48 -2.16 -26.03
CA ALA A 832 -25.75 -1.04 -25.43
C ALA A 832 -24.59 -0.57 -26.30
N LEU A 833 -24.42 0.76 -26.45
CA LEU A 833 -23.33 1.32 -27.24
C LEU A 833 -21.97 1.17 -26.56
N VAL A 834 -20.97 0.89 -27.38
CA VAL A 834 -19.54 0.96 -27.06
C VAL A 834 -18.93 2.04 -27.95
N ALA A 835 -18.85 3.25 -27.39
CA ALA A 835 -18.20 4.39 -28.03
C ALA A 835 -16.72 4.52 -27.65
N GLY A 836 -16.17 3.64 -26.81
CA GLY A 836 -14.83 3.74 -26.21
C GLY A 836 -14.73 3.05 -24.84
N GLY A 837 -13.56 3.07 -24.20
CA GLY A 837 -13.18 2.21 -23.07
C GLY A 837 -14.02 2.28 -21.79
N MET A 838 -14.92 3.26 -21.63
CA MET A 838 -15.73 3.48 -20.41
C MET A 838 -17.24 3.46 -20.63
N SER A 839 -17.68 3.38 -21.89
CA SER A 839 -19.09 3.64 -22.30
C SER A 839 -20.10 2.67 -21.68
N HIS A 840 -19.71 1.40 -21.56
CA HIS A 840 -20.60 0.32 -21.12
C HIS A 840 -20.60 0.13 -19.59
N ALA A 841 -19.43 0.25 -18.96
CA ALA A 841 -19.27 0.05 -17.51
C ALA A 841 -20.12 1.03 -16.69
N LEU A 842 -20.18 2.30 -17.10
CA LEU A 842 -20.91 3.35 -16.39
C LEU A 842 -22.43 3.32 -16.64
N ARG A 843 -22.87 2.84 -17.81
CA ARG A 843 -24.31 2.65 -18.09
C ARG A 843 -24.87 1.52 -17.23
N ARG A 844 -24.09 0.45 -17.02
CA ARG A 844 -24.40 -0.71 -16.15
C ARG A 844 -24.65 -0.31 -14.69
N GLU A 845 -23.76 0.50 -14.10
CA GLU A 845 -23.90 0.94 -12.70
C GLU A 845 -25.12 1.85 -12.47
N ARG A 846 -25.43 2.73 -13.42
CA ARG A 846 -26.43 3.79 -13.21
C ARG A 846 -27.88 3.36 -13.44
N THR A 847 -28.10 2.40 -14.33
CA THR A 847 -29.45 2.13 -14.87
C THR A 847 -30.07 0.85 -14.34
N GLY A 848 -29.31 0.03 -13.60
CA GLY A 848 -29.76 -1.31 -13.19
C GLY A 848 -30.16 -2.19 -14.39
N TYR A 849 -29.62 -1.90 -15.58
CA TYR A 849 -30.01 -2.57 -16.81
C TYR A 849 -29.83 -4.09 -16.67
N PRO A 850 -30.80 -4.90 -17.13
CA PRO A 850 -30.53 -6.30 -17.42
C PRO A 850 -29.31 -6.37 -18.33
N GLN A 851 -28.48 -7.40 -18.21
CA GLN A 851 -27.26 -7.49 -18.98
C GLN A 851 -27.59 -7.38 -20.49
N ALA A 852 -27.16 -6.31 -21.17
CA ALA A 852 -27.50 -6.02 -22.57
C ALA A 852 -27.07 -7.18 -23.47
N LYS A 853 -28.00 -7.88 -24.13
CA LYS A 853 -27.65 -9.05 -24.95
C LYS A 853 -26.61 -8.74 -26.03
N ARG A 854 -26.51 -7.48 -26.45
CA ARG A 854 -25.60 -7.01 -27.49
C ARG A 854 -24.83 -5.74 -27.09
N LEU A 855 -23.52 -5.73 -27.36
CA LEU A 855 -22.65 -4.56 -27.33
C LEU A 855 -22.41 -4.05 -28.74
N VAL A 856 -22.80 -2.82 -29.03
CA VAL A 856 -22.73 -2.20 -30.35
C VAL A 856 -21.56 -1.23 -30.42
N SER A 857 -20.48 -1.62 -31.10
CA SER A 857 -19.36 -0.73 -31.39
C SER A 857 -19.71 0.25 -32.52
N ILE A 858 -19.55 1.55 -32.24
CA ILE A 858 -19.73 2.62 -33.23
C ILE A 858 -18.42 3.05 -33.89
N MET A 859 -17.31 2.42 -33.50
CA MET A 859 -15.95 2.85 -33.88
C MET A 859 -15.66 2.73 -35.38
N ARG A 860 -16.43 1.91 -36.12
CA ARG A 860 -16.23 1.68 -37.56
C ARG A 860 -17.13 2.53 -38.46
N ILE A 861 -18.01 3.35 -37.88
CA ILE A 861 -18.90 4.22 -38.66
C ILE A 861 -18.07 5.41 -39.19
N PRO A 862 -17.92 5.59 -40.52
CA PRO A 862 -17.03 6.60 -41.08
C PRO A 862 -17.35 8.03 -40.63
N GLU A 863 -18.63 8.44 -40.69
CA GLU A 863 -19.07 9.80 -40.31
C GLU A 863 -18.79 10.14 -38.83
N LEU A 864 -18.67 9.13 -37.96
CA LEU A 864 -18.38 9.35 -36.54
C LEU A 864 -16.88 9.52 -36.26
N ASN A 865 -16.02 9.22 -37.22
CA ASN A 865 -14.56 9.39 -37.11
C ASN A 865 -14.07 10.72 -37.71
N GLU A 866 -14.98 11.53 -38.26
CA GLU A 866 -14.64 12.81 -38.87
C GLU A 866 -14.24 13.87 -37.83
N PHE A 867 -13.18 14.60 -38.14
CA PHE A 867 -12.71 15.73 -37.35
C PHE A 867 -12.35 16.87 -38.31
N SER A 868 -12.98 18.04 -38.14
CA SER A 868 -12.78 19.18 -39.02
C SER A 868 -12.94 20.51 -38.28
N ILE A 869 -12.35 21.56 -38.84
CA ILE A 869 -12.61 22.95 -38.47
C ILE A 869 -12.95 23.67 -39.77
N ASP A 870 -14.19 24.14 -39.90
CA ASP A 870 -14.68 24.74 -41.14
C ASP A 870 -14.17 26.16 -41.37
N ALA A 871 -14.47 26.74 -42.53
CA ALA A 871 -14.02 28.10 -42.90
C ALA A 871 -14.61 29.21 -42.00
N ARG A 872 -15.69 28.93 -41.26
CA ARG A 872 -16.31 29.84 -40.28
C ARG A 872 -15.70 29.65 -38.88
N GLY A 873 -14.73 28.74 -38.73
CA GLY A 873 -14.07 28.45 -37.47
C GLY A 873 -14.84 27.48 -36.58
N VAL A 874 -15.85 26.77 -37.09
CA VAL A 874 -16.60 25.77 -36.30
C VAL A 874 -15.80 24.48 -36.23
N LEU A 875 -15.37 24.10 -35.03
CA LEU A 875 -14.75 22.81 -34.74
C LEU A 875 -15.84 21.74 -34.64
N ARG A 876 -15.75 20.70 -35.47
CA ARG A 876 -16.64 19.54 -35.46
C ARG A 876 -15.85 18.25 -35.22
N ALA A 877 -16.29 17.44 -34.26
CA ALA A 877 -15.69 16.13 -33.98
C ALA A 877 -16.76 15.05 -33.78
N GLY A 878 -16.70 13.99 -34.58
CA GLY A 878 -17.61 12.85 -34.49
C GLY A 878 -17.43 12.03 -33.20
N ALA A 879 -18.44 11.23 -32.86
CA ALA A 879 -18.50 10.49 -31.61
C ALA A 879 -17.42 9.39 -31.46
N ALA A 880 -16.87 8.88 -32.56
CA ALA A 880 -15.78 7.91 -32.55
C ALA A 880 -14.38 8.57 -32.58
N VAL A 881 -14.31 9.89 -32.77
CA VAL A 881 -13.03 10.64 -32.72
C VAL A 881 -12.39 10.43 -31.35
N ARG A 882 -11.12 10.01 -31.38
CA ARG A 882 -10.28 9.85 -30.19
C ARG A 882 -9.89 11.21 -29.64
N GLN A 883 -9.91 11.35 -28.31
CA GLN A 883 -9.59 12.61 -27.63
C GLN A 883 -8.19 13.13 -27.95
N GLN A 884 -7.23 12.24 -28.20
CA GLN A 884 -5.87 12.60 -28.64
C GLN A 884 -5.87 13.56 -29.86
N LYS A 885 -6.87 13.49 -30.74
CA LYS A 885 -6.91 14.34 -31.94
C LYS A 885 -7.00 15.83 -31.62
N PHE A 886 -7.64 16.20 -30.51
CA PHE A 886 -7.71 17.59 -30.05
C PHE A 886 -6.33 18.13 -29.66
N SER A 887 -5.46 17.29 -29.08
CA SER A 887 -4.09 17.68 -28.70
C SER A 887 -3.15 17.80 -29.90
N GLU A 888 -3.40 17.06 -30.99
CA GLU A 888 -2.58 17.08 -32.20
C GLU A 888 -2.89 18.28 -33.11
N GLU A 889 -4.14 18.75 -33.13
CA GLU A 889 -4.57 19.85 -34.00
C GLU A 889 -4.06 21.21 -33.48
N ALA A 890 -3.14 21.82 -34.23
CA ALA A 890 -2.54 23.12 -33.87
C ALA A 890 -3.58 24.25 -33.74
N ARG A 891 -4.66 24.23 -34.56
CA ARG A 891 -5.73 25.22 -34.45
C ARG A 891 -6.54 25.08 -33.16
N VAL A 892 -6.71 23.86 -32.63
CA VAL A 892 -7.36 23.64 -31.32
C VAL A 892 -6.54 24.30 -30.22
N ARG A 893 -5.23 24.04 -30.20
CA ARG A 893 -4.30 24.63 -29.22
C ARG A 893 -4.22 26.15 -29.31
N LYS A 894 -4.43 26.73 -30.49
CA LYS A 894 -4.40 28.19 -30.68
C LYS A 894 -5.67 28.89 -30.21
N HIS A 895 -6.84 28.26 -30.36
CA HIS A 895 -8.13 28.95 -30.23
C HIS A 895 -9.03 28.41 -29.12
N TRP A 896 -8.91 27.14 -28.70
CA TRP A 896 -9.76 26.51 -27.69
C TRP A 896 -8.93 25.99 -26.50
N HIS A 897 -8.28 26.91 -25.79
CA HIS A 897 -7.36 26.57 -24.69
C HIS A 897 -7.97 25.67 -23.61
N ALA A 898 -9.23 25.88 -23.21
CA ALA A 898 -9.87 25.00 -22.21
C ALA A 898 -10.01 23.54 -22.68
N ILE A 899 -10.17 23.29 -23.99
CA ILE A 899 -10.18 21.92 -24.54
C ILE A 899 -8.77 21.32 -24.43
N GLU A 900 -7.74 22.08 -24.81
CA GLU A 900 -6.34 21.65 -24.70
C GLU A 900 -5.97 21.33 -23.24
N ASP A 901 -6.25 22.24 -22.31
CA ASP A 901 -6.02 22.07 -20.88
C ASP A 901 -6.74 20.81 -20.33
N ALA A 902 -7.98 20.56 -20.78
CA ALA A 902 -8.72 19.36 -20.41
C ALA A 902 -8.05 18.09 -20.95
N MET A 903 -7.51 18.10 -22.17
CA MET A 903 -6.79 16.94 -22.71
C MET A 903 -5.50 16.68 -21.93
N GLU A 904 -4.78 17.71 -21.52
CA GLU A 904 -3.60 17.57 -20.66
C GLU A 904 -3.98 16.92 -19.31
N ALA A 905 -5.13 17.29 -18.75
CA ALA A 905 -5.65 16.72 -17.50
C ALA A 905 -6.24 15.30 -17.63
N VAL A 906 -6.54 14.83 -18.85
CA VAL A 906 -7.04 13.48 -19.12
C VAL A 906 -5.87 12.48 -19.16
N GLY A 907 -5.62 11.80 -18.03
CA GLY A 907 -4.83 10.58 -17.90
C GLY A 907 -3.48 10.51 -18.64
N HIS A 908 -2.88 9.31 -18.67
CA HIS A 908 -1.69 9.07 -19.50
C HIS A 908 -2.05 9.09 -20.99
N THR A 909 -1.09 9.37 -21.88
CA THR A 909 -1.28 9.40 -23.35
C THR A 909 -2.03 8.17 -23.87
N ARG A 910 -1.74 6.97 -23.34
CA ARG A 910 -2.47 5.72 -23.69
C ARG A 910 -3.98 5.83 -23.49
N ILE A 911 -4.44 6.50 -22.43
CA ILE A 911 -5.87 6.70 -22.16
C ILE A 911 -6.49 7.63 -23.21
N ARG A 912 -5.82 8.73 -23.59
CA ARG A 912 -6.28 9.65 -24.65
C ARG A 912 -6.38 9.00 -26.02
N HIS A 913 -5.54 8.01 -26.31
CA HIS A 913 -5.63 7.21 -27.54
C HIS A 913 -6.81 6.22 -27.55
N MET A 914 -7.41 5.92 -26.39
CA MET A 914 -8.55 5.00 -26.27
C MET A 914 -9.88 5.70 -26.00
N LEU A 915 -9.86 6.86 -25.34
CA LEU A 915 -11.05 7.67 -25.08
C LEU A 915 -11.51 8.38 -26.34
N THR A 916 -12.82 8.45 -26.53
CA THR A 916 -13.46 9.16 -27.65
C THR A 916 -14.37 10.27 -27.15
N VAL A 917 -14.77 11.15 -28.07
CA VAL A 917 -15.82 12.15 -27.85
C VAL A 917 -17.11 11.50 -27.36
N GLY A 918 -17.61 10.49 -28.06
CA GLY A 918 -18.87 9.79 -27.75
C GLY A 918 -18.82 9.03 -26.43
N GLY A 919 -17.67 8.42 -26.09
CA GLY A 919 -17.46 7.80 -24.80
C GLY A 919 -17.47 8.79 -23.63
N SER A 920 -17.27 10.08 -23.91
CA SER A 920 -17.23 11.15 -22.91
C SER A 920 -18.55 11.94 -22.83
N ILE A 921 -19.18 12.19 -23.97
CA ILE A 921 -20.40 12.98 -24.07
C ILE A 921 -21.64 12.10 -23.89
N GLY A 922 -21.63 10.88 -24.47
CA GLY A 922 -22.76 9.95 -24.43
C GLY A 922 -23.31 9.69 -23.01
N PRO A 923 -22.45 9.42 -22.00
CA PRO A 923 -22.91 9.23 -20.62
C PRO A 923 -23.46 10.48 -19.93
N LEU A 924 -23.12 11.68 -20.46
CA LEU A 924 -23.41 12.98 -19.88
C LEU A 924 -23.05 13.04 -18.37
N ILE A 925 -21.82 12.67 -18.03
CA ILE A 925 -21.36 12.67 -16.63
C ILE A 925 -20.69 14.01 -16.34
N GLY A 926 -21.20 14.72 -15.33
CA GLY A 926 -20.72 16.06 -14.97
C GLY A 926 -19.34 16.09 -14.32
N GLY A 927 -18.69 14.93 -14.14
CA GLY A 927 -17.30 14.83 -13.69
C GLY A 927 -16.29 14.54 -14.80
N PHE A 928 -16.70 14.52 -16.08
CA PHE A 928 -15.79 14.27 -17.19
C PHE A 928 -15.15 15.56 -17.70
N ASP A 929 -13.87 15.49 -18.05
CA ASP A 929 -13.05 16.69 -18.32
C ASP A 929 -13.46 17.39 -19.64
N LEU A 930 -13.58 16.66 -20.75
CA LEU A 930 -13.95 17.22 -22.05
C LEU A 930 -15.33 17.91 -22.05
N PRO A 931 -16.42 17.29 -21.53
CA PRO A 931 -17.72 17.96 -21.48
C PRO A 931 -17.72 19.30 -20.74
N LEU A 932 -16.92 19.43 -19.67
CA LEU A 932 -16.84 20.67 -18.88
C LEU A 932 -16.19 21.81 -19.66
N ALA A 933 -15.09 21.52 -20.36
CA ALA A 933 -14.45 22.47 -21.25
C ALA A 933 -15.40 22.93 -22.38
N LEU A 934 -16.14 21.98 -22.98
CA LEU A 934 -17.12 22.28 -24.03
C LEU A 934 -18.28 23.15 -23.52
N LEU A 935 -18.79 22.92 -22.30
CA LEU A 935 -19.85 23.73 -21.70
C LEU A 935 -19.41 25.19 -21.50
N ALA A 936 -18.17 25.42 -21.06
CA ALA A 936 -17.63 26.78 -20.89
C ALA A 936 -17.49 27.53 -22.23
N LEU A 937 -17.35 26.79 -23.32
CA LEU A 937 -17.18 27.31 -24.68
C LEU A 937 -18.47 27.30 -25.51
N GLY A 938 -19.63 27.01 -24.92
CA GLY A 938 -20.92 27.02 -25.62
C GLY A 938 -21.11 25.86 -26.61
N GLY A 939 -20.49 24.70 -26.34
CA GLY A 939 -20.55 23.53 -27.22
C GLY A 939 -21.96 22.99 -27.48
N ARG A 940 -22.15 22.43 -28.67
CA ARG A 940 -23.39 21.79 -29.13
C ARG A 940 -23.14 20.31 -29.42
N VAL A 941 -24.18 19.49 -29.34
CA VAL A 941 -24.13 18.07 -29.67
C VAL A 941 -25.24 17.70 -30.64
N THR A 942 -24.87 17.05 -31.74
CA THR A 942 -25.81 16.39 -32.65
C THR A 942 -26.13 15.00 -32.09
N VAL A 943 -27.42 14.71 -31.94
CA VAL A 943 -27.96 13.45 -31.42
C VAL A 943 -28.79 12.79 -32.51
N ALA A 944 -28.72 11.47 -32.62
CA ALA A 944 -29.58 10.66 -33.49
C ALA A 944 -30.41 9.69 -32.66
N GLY A 945 -31.68 9.53 -33.02
CA GLY A 945 -32.59 8.52 -32.47
C GLY A 945 -33.66 8.14 -33.51
N PRO A 946 -34.67 7.34 -33.15
CA PRO A 946 -35.70 6.90 -34.10
C PRO A 946 -36.50 8.05 -34.73
N ALA A 947 -36.57 9.21 -34.07
CA ALA A 947 -37.20 10.42 -34.58
C ALA A 947 -36.30 11.25 -35.53
N GLY A 948 -35.09 10.78 -35.85
CA GLY A 948 -34.12 11.46 -36.71
C GLY A 948 -32.99 12.14 -35.93
N ARG A 949 -32.30 13.09 -36.60
CA ARG A 949 -31.18 13.85 -36.03
C ARG A 949 -31.62 15.21 -35.53
N ARG A 950 -31.06 15.64 -34.41
CA ARG A 950 -31.26 16.99 -33.84
C ARG A 950 -29.96 17.51 -33.22
N THR A 951 -29.71 18.81 -33.32
CA THR A 951 -28.62 19.48 -32.60
C THR A 951 -29.19 20.26 -31.44
N VAL A 952 -28.62 20.08 -30.26
CA VAL A 952 -28.96 20.82 -29.04
C VAL A 952 -27.70 21.39 -28.41
N THR A 953 -27.85 22.40 -27.55
CA THR A 953 -26.73 22.83 -26.72
C THR A 953 -26.33 21.70 -25.78
N LEU A 954 -25.04 21.61 -25.44
CA LEU A 954 -24.57 20.60 -24.49
C LEU A 954 -25.20 20.80 -23.11
N GLU A 955 -25.48 22.05 -22.73
CA GLU A 955 -26.19 22.39 -21.49
C GLU A 955 -27.61 21.81 -21.46
N GLU A 956 -28.40 22.01 -22.52
CA GLU A 956 -29.73 21.37 -22.65
C GLU A 956 -29.64 19.85 -22.61
N ALA A 957 -28.61 19.26 -23.21
CA ALA A 957 -28.39 17.82 -23.16
C ALA A 957 -28.15 17.32 -21.72
N PHE A 958 -27.38 18.05 -20.90
CA PHE A 958 -27.20 17.72 -19.49
C PHE A 958 -28.50 17.85 -18.67
N GLN A 959 -29.38 18.81 -19.00
CA GLN A 959 -30.67 18.99 -18.33
C GLN A 959 -31.69 17.91 -18.71
N LYS A 960 -31.86 17.64 -20.02
CA LYS A 960 -32.92 16.75 -20.54
C LYS A 960 -32.50 15.29 -20.69
N ARG A 961 -31.19 15.01 -20.74
CA ARG A 961 -30.58 13.72 -21.10
C ARG A 961 -30.94 13.25 -22.52
N PHE A 962 -30.18 12.27 -23.02
CA PHE A 962 -30.54 11.53 -24.22
C PHE A 962 -31.58 10.46 -23.86
N ALA A 963 -32.52 10.21 -24.77
CA ALA A 963 -33.41 9.08 -24.68
C ALA A 963 -32.62 7.75 -24.73
N ARG A 964 -33.25 6.63 -24.33
CA ARG A 964 -32.53 5.34 -24.21
C ARG A 964 -32.00 4.83 -25.56
N ASP A 965 -32.75 5.15 -26.62
CA ASP A 965 -32.56 4.84 -28.03
C ASP A 965 -31.82 5.95 -28.81
N GLU A 966 -31.38 7.00 -28.12
CA GLU A 966 -30.59 8.08 -28.71
C GLU A 966 -29.08 7.88 -28.52
N MET A 967 -28.30 8.39 -29.48
CA MET A 967 -26.84 8.41 -29.42
C MET A 967 -26.25 9.74 -29.88
N ALA A 968 -25.12 10.14 -29.29
CA ALA A 968 -24.34 11.28 -29.77
C ALA A 968 -23.67 10.93 -31.10
N VAL A 969 -23.74 11.86 -32.06
CA VAL A 969 -23.15 11.76 -33.41
C VAL A 969 -21.89 12.60 -33.51
N ALA A 970 -21.95 13.87 -33.12
CA ALA A 970 -20.82 14.79 -33.17
C ALA A 970 -20.99 15.92 -32.16
N ILE A 971 -19.88 16.54 -31.77
CA ILE A 971 -19.86 17.82 -31.05
C ILE A 971 -19.42 18.95 -31.98
N GLU A 972 -19.95 20.14 -31.73
CA GLU A 972 -19.61 21.37 -32.44
C GLU A 972 -19.29 22.49 -31.45
N VAL A 973 -18.24 23.26 -31.72
CA VAL A 973 -17.87 24.45 -30.94
C VAL A 973 -17.44 25.56 -31.88
N ASP A 974 -17.99 26.74 -31.70
CA ASP A 974 -17.59 27.91 -32.49
C ASP A 974 -16.20 28.38 -32.07
N MET A 975 -15.49 29.03 -33.00
CA MET A 975 -14.27 29.75 -32.64
C MET A 975 -14.63 30.86 -31.63
N PRO A 976 -13.92 30.96 -30.49
CA PRO A 976 -14.20 32.01 -29.53
C PRO A 976 -14.00 33.41 -30.14
N PRO A 977 -14.76 34.43 -29.72
CA PRO A 977 -14.58 35.80 -30.19
C PRO A 977 -13.16 36.31 -29.96
N ALA A 978 -12.73 37.33 -30.71
CA ALA A 978 -11.45 38.00 -30.46
C ALA A 978 -11.33 38.45 -28.99
N ARG A 979 -10.12 38.37 -28.43
CA ARG A 979 -9.83 38.67 -27.01
C ARG A 979 -10.62 37.79 -26.03
N THR A 980 -10.72 36.50 -26.33
CA THR A 980 -11.35 35.51 -25.45
C THR A 980 -10.32 34.53 -24.91
N GLY A 981 -10.12 34.57 -23.61
CA GLY A 981 -9.35 33.55 -22.90
C GLY A 981 -10.26 32.49 -22.32
N SER A 982 -9.83 31.23 -22.35
CA SER A 982 -10.51 30.13 -21.64
C SER A 982 -9.48 29.33 -20.86
N ARG A 983 -9.91 28.62 -19.81
CA ARG A 983 -9.05 27.75 -18.98
C ARG A 983 -9.85 26.58 -18.42
N PHE A 984 -9.22 25.41 -18.29
CA PHE A 984 -9.73 24.28 -17.49
C PHE A 984 -8.76 23.96 -16.33
N PHE A 985 -9.32 23.57 -15.19
CA PHE A 985 -8.60 23.05 -14.02
C PHE A 985 -9.26 21.77 -13.50
N LYS A 986 -8.44 20.91 -12.91
CA LYS A 986 -8.87 19.68 -12.25
C LYS A 986 -8.15 19.53 -10.93
N TYR A 987 -8.91 19.55 -9.85
CA TYR A 987 -8.38 19.38 -8.50
C TYR A 987 -8.43 17.91 -8.09
N MET A 988 -7.31 17.41 -7.58
CA MET A 988 -7.04 15.99 -7.29
C MET A 988 -7.33 15.10 -8.51
N ALA A 989 -6.28 14.86 -9.31
CA ALA A 989 -6.40 14.10 -10.54
C ALA A 989 -7.01 12.70 -10.32
N ARG A 990 -7.78 12.27 -11.32
CA ARG A 990 -8.56 11.03 -11.32
C ARG A 990 -7.65 9.79 -11.34
N GLY A 991 -7.88 8.82 -10.44
CA GLY A 991 -7.50 7.42 -10.63
C GLY A 991 -8.41 6.71 -11.65
N VAL A 992 -7.99 5.59 -12.25
CA VAL A 992 -8.81 4.88 -13.25
C VAL A 992 -10.19 4.56 -12.66
N LEU A 993 -11.27 4.99 -13.33
CA LEU A 993 -12.69 4.90 -12.91
C LEU A 993 -13.21 5.95 -11.89
N GLU A 994 -12.39 6.83 -11.31
CA GLU A 994 -12.85 7.77 -10.26
C GLU A 994 -13.46 9.09 -10.79
N ILE A 995 -14.10 9.89 -9.93
CA ILE A 995 -14.52 11.27 -10.23
C ILE A 995 -13.53 12.22 -9.52
N PRO A 996 -13.07 13.32 -10.14
CA PRO A 996 -12.21 14.30 -9.45
C PRO A 996 -12.95 14.95 -8.28
N THR A 997 -12.23 15.56 -7.33
CA THR A 997 -12.86 16.32 -6.23
C THR A 997 -13.67 17.49 -6.79
N VAL A 998 -13.05 18.24 -7.71
CA VAL A 998 -13.66 19.32 -8.50
C VAL A 998 -12.98 19.36 -9.85
N ASN A 999 -13.74 19.59 -10.92
CA ASN A 999 -13.18 20.12 -12.16
C ASN A 999 -13.95 21.36 -12.59
N THR A 1000 -13.28 22.26 -13.31
CA THR A 1000 -13.83 23.57 -13.62
C THR A 1000 -13.28 24.07 -14.95
N ALA A 1001 -14.13 24.71 -15.75
CA ALA A 1001 -13.69 25.51 -16.88
C ALA A 1001 -14.28 26.92 -16.82
N ALA A 1002 -13.59 27.88 -17.42
CA ALA A 1002 -14.11 29.23 -17.59
C ALA A 1002 -13.72 29.80 -18.95
N ALA A 1003 -14.53 30.74 -19.44
CA ALA A 1003 -14.24 31.56 -20.61
C ALA A 1003 -14.56 33.03 -20.29
N VAL A 1004 -13.68 33.94 -20.69
CA VAL A 1004 -13.82 35.39 -20.50
C VAL A 1004 -13.49 36.09 -21.81
N SER A 1005 -14.42 36.89 -22.30
CA SER A 1005 -14.28 37.74 -23.48
C SER A 1005 -14.20 39.21 -23.05
N LEU A 1006 -13.31 39.98 -23.68
CA LEU A 1006 -13.13 41.40 -23.40
C LEU A 1006 -13.56 42.28 -24.58
N ASN A 1007 -14.21 43.39 -24.29
CA ASN A 1007 -14.47 44.47 -25.23
C ASN A 1007 -13.15 45.16 -25.64
N ALA A 1008 -13.17 45.96 -26.70
CA ALA A 1008 -12.01 46.72 -27.17
C ALA A 1008 -11.38 47.62 -26.08
N ASP A 1009 -12.19 48.20 -25.20
CA ASP A 1009 -11.77 49.04 -24.07
C ASP A 1009 -11.20 48.25 -22.87
N GLY A 1010 -11.22 46.92 -22.94
CA GLY A 1010 -10.75 46.02 -21.87
C GLY A 1010 -11.77 45.76 -20.76
N THR A 1011 -13.01 46.20 -20.90
CA THR A 1011 -14.13 45.78 -20.04
C THR A 1011 -14.60 44.37 -20.40
N CYS A 1012 -15.23 43.65 -19.47
CA CYS A 1012 -15.75 42.31 -19.73
C CYS A 1012 -16.96 42.38 -20.66
N ALA A 1013 -16.89 41.65 -21.78
CA ALA A 1013 -18.01 41.47 -22.70
C ALA A 1013 -18.92 40.32 -22.23
N ALA A 1014 -18.29 39.20 -21.87
CA ALA A 1014 -18.96 38.02 -21.35
C ALA A 1014 -17.98 37.21 -20.49
N ALA A 1015 -18.51 36.55 -19.47
CA ALA A 1015 -17.77 35.64 -18.64
C ALA A 1015 -18.66 34.47 -18.24
N ARG A 1016 -18.15 33.25 -18.34
CA ARG A 1016 -18.86 32.01 -17.99
C ARG A 1016 -17.94 31.12 -17.18
N VAL A 1017 -18.49 30.49 -16.15
CA VAL A 1017 -17.82 29.43 -15.38
C VAL A 1017 -18.68 28.17 -15.37
N THR A 1018 -18.01 27.02 -15.49
CA THR A 1018 -18.63 25.70 -15.41
C THR A 1018 -17.91 24.87 -14.36
N VAL A 1019 -18.66 24.27 -13.46
CA VAL A 1019 -18.13 23.47 -12.35
C VAL A 1019 -18.75 22.07 -12.41
N GLY A 1020 -17.89 21.06 -12.37
CA GLY A 1020 -18.28 19.66 -12.43
C GLY A 1020 -17.84 18.89 -11.19
N ALA A 1021 -18.20 17.61 -11.15
CA ALA A 1021 -17.95 16.65 -10.05
C ALA A 1021 -18.60 16.94 -8.68
N VAL A 1022 -19.07 18.16 -8.43
CA VAL A 1022 -19.71 18.56 -7.16
C VAL A 1022 -21.23 18.58 -7.21
N SER A 1023 -21.82 18.01 -8.27
CA SER A 1023 -23.27 17.94 -8.46
C SER A 1023 -23.58 16.87 -9.50
N TRP A 1024 -24.82 16.35 -9.50
CA TRP A 1024 -25.22 15.31 -10.47
C TRP A 1024 -25.15 15.80 -11.93
N LYS A 1025 -25.28 17.11 -12.14
CA LYS A 1025 -25.07 17.84 -13.39
C LYS A 1025 -24.00 18.91 -13.18
N PRO A 1026 -23.26 19.30 -14.23
CA PRO A 1026 -22.43 20.50 -14.19
C PRO A 1026 -23.26 21.73 -13.80
N VAL A 1027 -22.68 22.58 -12.98
CA VAL A 1027 -23.20 23.93 -12.71
C VAL A 1027 -22.60 24.86 -13.75
N VAL A 1028 -23.45 25.55 -14.50
CA VAL A 1028 -23.06 26.53 -15.53
C VAL A 1028 -23.60 27.88 -15.08
N ILE A 1029 -22.71 28.88 -14.95
CA ILE A 1029 -23.09 30.23 -14.52
C ILE A 1029 -22.53 31.23 -15.52
N ASP A 1030 -23.42 31.98 -16.15
CA ASP A 1030 -23.08 33.19 -16.88
C ASP A 1030 -22.93 34.32 -15.88
N MET A 1031 -21.73 34.88 -15.77
CA MET A 1031 -21.36 35.93 -14.82
C MET A 1031 -21.82 37.30 -15.35
N ILE A 1032 -23.13 37.44 -15.54
CA ILE A 1032 -23.75 38.61 -16.18
C ILE A 1032 -23.39 39.90 -15.43
N GLU A 1033 -23.22 39.82 -14.11
CA GLU A 1033 -22.83 40.96 -13.28
C GLU A 1033 -21.47 41.55 -13.65
N LEU A 1034 -20.59 40.76 -14.29
CA LEU A 1034 -19.27 41.23 -14.72
C LEU A 1034 -19.33 42.04 -16.03
N ALA A 1035 -20.40 41.93 -16.82
CA ALA A 1035 -20.51 42.59 -18.11
C ALA A 1035 -20.38 44.12 -17.97
N GLY A 1036 -19.55 44.72 -18.82
CA GLY A 1036 -19.23 46.16 -18.79
C GLY A 1036 -18.26 46.58 -17.67
N GLN A 1037 -17.85 45.69 -16.77
CA GLN A 1037 -16.90 46.02 -15.71
C GLN A 1037 -15.45 45.85 -16.14
N ARG A 1038 -14.55 46.63 -15.53
CA ARG A 1038 -13.11 46.41 -15.62
C ARG A 1038 -12.70 45.38 -14.57
N LEU A 1039 -12.19 44.24 -15.02
CA LEU A 1039 -11.91 43.10 -14.14
C LEU A 1039 -10.63 43.28 -13.33
N SER A 1040 -10.63 42.72 -12.12
CA SER A 1040 -9.46 42.53 -11.25
C SER A 1040 -9.60 41.22 -10.50
N GLU A 1041 -8.52 40.69 -9.91
CA GLU A 1041 -8.59 39.42 -9.17
C GLU A 1041 -9.59 39.49 -8.00
N GLY A 1042 -9.64 40.60 -7.28
CA GLY A 1042 -10.60 40.79 -6.18
C GLY A 1042 -12.06 40.77 -6.65
N VAL A 1043 -12.36 41.42 -7.80
CA VAL A 1043 -13.71 41.39 -8.40
C VAL A 1043 -14.09 39.96 -8.81
N LEU A 1044 -13.16 39.23 -9.44
CA LEU A 1044 -13.40 37.86 -9.91
C LEU A 1044 -13.56 36.86 -8.76
N ARG A 1045 -12.77 36.96 -7.68
CA ARG A 1045 -12.92 36.12 -6.49
C ARG A 1045 -14.24 36.37 -5.76
N LYS A 1046 -14.72 37.61 -5.76
CA LYS A 1046 -16.00 37.98 -5.15
C LYS A 1046 -17.19 37.49 -5.99
N SER A 1047 -17.10 37.55 -7.32
CA SER A 1047 -18.22 37.17 -8.18
C SER A 1047 -18.53 35.66 -8.12
N VAL A 1048 -17.52 34.80 -8.00
CA VAL A 1048 -17.72 33.33 -7.97
C VAL A 1048 -18.27 32.79 -6.65
N GLN A 1049 -18.51 33.62 -5.64
CA GLN A 1049 -19.09 33.16 -4.36
C GLN A 1049 -20.48 32.53 -4.55
N CYS A 1050 -21.21 32.94 -5.60
CA CYS A 1050 -22.50 32.36 -5.97
C CYS A 1050 -22.40 30.86 -6.32
N VAL A 1051 -21.23 30.37 -6.74
CA VAL A 1051 -20.98 28.94 -7.05
C VAL A 1051 -21.27 28.08 -5.83
N GLY A 1052 -20.90 28.52 -4.63
CA GLY A 1052 -21.07 27.74 -3.40
C GLY A 1052 -22.53 27.39 -3.11
N ALA A 1053 -23.46 28.31 -3.43
CA ALA A 1053 -24.90 28.10 -3.28
C ALA A 1053 -25.50 27.26 -4.42
N ALA A 1054 -24.84 27.22 -5.58
CA ALA A 1054 -25.33 26.51 -6.77
C ALA A 1054 -24.92 25.03 -6.82
N VAL A 1055 -23.92 24.62 -6.03
CA VAL A 1055 -23.39 23.24 -6.01
C VAL A 1055 -23.98 22.40 -4.88
N GLU A 1056 -24.25 21.14 -5.17
CA GLU A 1056 -24.79 20.13 -4.24
C GLU A 1056 -23.83 18.92 -4.09
N PRO A 1057 -22.63 19.11 -3.49
CA PRO A 1057 -21.64 18.03 -3.39
C PRO A 1057 -22.08 16.96 -2.39
N MET A 1058 -21.66 15.72 -2.65
CA MET A 1058 -21.78 14.61 -1.72
C MET A 1058 -20.43 14.33 -1.06
N SER A 1059 -20.44 13.93 0.21
CA SER A 1059 -19.24 13.43 0.90
C SER A 1059 -18.83 12.06 0.35
N ASP A 1060 -17.52 11.84 0.22
CA ASP A 1060 -16.89 10.54 -0.07
C ASP A 1060 -15.41 10.58 0.39
N VAL A 1061 -14.64 9.56 0.03
CA VAL A 1061 -13.21 9.39 0.36
C VAL A 1061 -12.31 10.56 -0.09
N ARG A 1062 -12.78 11.45 -0.97
CA ARG A 1062 -12.05 12.64 -1.45
C ARG A 1062 -12.38 13.91 -0.67
N GLY A 1063 -13.35 13.84 0.23
CA GLY A 1063 -13.64 14.86 1.22
C GLY A 1063 -15.13 15.12 1.43
N SER A 1064 -15.42 15.87 2.49
CA SER A 1064 -16.77 16.28 2.86
C SER A 1064 -17.45 17.14 1.79
N ALA A 1065 -18.77 17.16 1.83
CA ALA A 1065 -19.57 18.09 1.04
C ALA A 1065 -19.17 19.55 1.28
N ALA A 1066 -18.85 19.96 2.53
CA ALA A 1066 -18.41 21.31 2.81
C ALA A 1066 -17.07 21.63 2.13
N TYR A 1067 -16.08 20.75 2.27
CA TYR A 1067 -14.78 20.93 1.63
C TYR A 1067 -14.89 21.02 0.10
N LYS A 1068 -15.65 20.12 -0.52
CA LYS A 1068 -15.88 20.16 -1.98
C LYS A 1068 -16.56 21.44 -2.44
N ARG A 1069 -17.47 22.01 -1.64
CA ARG A 1069 -18.11 23.30 -1.93
C ARG A 1069 -17.08 24.44 -1.93
N GLU A 1070 -16.18 24.46 -0.94
CA GLU A 1070 -15.09 25.42 -0.89
C GLU A 1070 -14.15 25.26 -2.11
N MET A 1071 -13.82 24.02 -2.47
CA MET A 1071 -12.99 23.75 -3.65
C MET A 1071 -13.68 24.19 -4.94
N ALA A 1072 -15.00 24.05 -5.04
CA ALA A 1072 -15.75 24.51 -6.20
C ALA A 1072 -15.63 26.03 -6.38
N VAL A 1073 -15.74 26.79 -5.29
CA VAL A 1073 -15.58 28.26 -5.29
C VAL A 1073 -14.14 28.65 -5.64
N GLU A 1074 -13.14 28.02 -5.02
CA GLU A 1074 -11.73 28.36 -5.26
C GLU A 1074 -11.29 28.03 -6.70
N PHE A 1075 -11.67 26.86 -7.22
CA PHE A 1075 -11.32 26.49 -8.60
C PHE A 1075 -12.11 27.27 -9.66
N ALA A 1076 -13.35 27.70 -9.35
CA ALA A 1076 -14.07 28.69 -10.15
C ALA A 1076 -13.32 30.01 -10.23
N ALA A 1077 -12.82 30.53 -9.10
CA ALA A 1077 -12.00 31.74 -9.09
C ALA A 1077 -10.73 31.58 -9.93
N ARG A 1078 -9.96 30.50 -9.70
CA ARG A 1078 -8.72 30.22 -10.45
C ARG A 1078 -8.98 30.14 -11.95
N ALA A 1079 -10.00 29.39 -12.37
CA ALA A 1079 -10.37 29.24 -13.78
C ALA A 1079 -10.70 30.59 -14.41
N LEU A 1080 -11.54 31.40 -13.74
CA LEU A 1080 -11.99 32.69 -14.24
C LEU A 1080 -10.86 33.71 -14.33
N ILE A 1081 -9.98 33.78 -13.32
CA ILE A 1081 -8.79 34.65 -13.31
C ILE A 1081 -7.82 34.27 -14.42
N SER A 1082 -7.56 32.98 -14.60
CA SER A 1082 -6.64 32.51 -15.65
C SER A 1082 -7.21 32.74 -17.06
N ALA A 1083 -8.51 32.53 -17.25
CA ALA A 1083 -9.21 32.86 -18.48
C ALA A 1083 -9.14 34.37 -18.78
N TRP A 1084 -9.39 35.23 -17.80
CA TRP A 1084 -9.24 36.68 -17.93
C TRP A 1084 -7.80 37.10 -18.30
N LYS A 1085 -6.79 36.58 -17.61
CA LYS A 1085 -5.38 36.85 -17.92
C LYS A 1085 -4.99 36.40 -19.33
N ARG A 1086 -5.56 35.29 -19.83
CA ARG A 1086 -5.38 34.86 -21.23
C ARG A 1086 -6.07 35.80 -22.20
N ALA A 1087 -7.28 36.29 -21.88
CA ALA A 1087 -8.03 37.24 -22.70
C ALA A 1087 -7.29 38.59 -22.87
N GLN A 1088 -6.54 39.02 -21.85
CA GLN A 1088 -5.72 40.24 -21.92
C GLN A 1088 -4.50 40.13 -22.84
N LYS A 1089 -4.01 38.90 -23.09
CA LYS A 1089 -2.81 38.64 -23.92
C LYS A 1089 -3.15 38.46 -25.41
N GLN A 1090 -4.41 38.23 -25.73
CA GLN A 1090 -4.94 38.17 -27.10
C GLN A 1090 -5.41 39.56 -27.54
#